data_AF-A0A9E1AQL0-F1
#
_entry.id   AF-A0A9E1AQL0-F1
#
_cell.length_a   1.000
_cell.length_b   1.000
_cell.length_c   1.000
_cell.angle_alpha   90.00
_cell.angle_beta   90.00
_cell.angle_gamma   90.00
#
_symmetry.space_group_name_H-M   'P 1'
#
loop_
_entity.id
_entity.type
_entity.pdbx_description
1 polymer ?
#
loop_
_entity_poly.entity_id
_entity_poly.type
_entity_poly.pdbx_seq_one_letter_code
_entity_poly.pdbx_strand_id
1 'polypeptide(L)'
;MMEIPKIIDAVQAAKMNHSLKIENVQIKAGALCYEEKALLLTENGDTACFSFPVSCLAGIIEITELHQRNDVGFAYEVYIGETPIYFRTYEPIANAPASVFIRIPSELASENNVPVLRVVCRKGTVRIASVVLHDGNITFSSSKEQMSVGFFSPRFCWHDMEKDIAEVEKIKADFGNPTMFSLMLGFDIFYMNRSDRQLKEMLSYLLTIVEKTDTELFLDYNTWWGGTPDGPDGKGGYFTDVEYNQVIYDPLSKKYSLSVPNMWSNTPWYTMNNETLNKVRNLRAGIAVDILQRLLVERYQNAENMPKVSLFIDNEPTYWANFAYSDSPDSGGDFSLDAHHAAIKDGVSLRTGGSITEQQRLWMLKNLNDYICGISAALKNGADQEYAFVSKEGVAYSNRNLSEQIYTHIFPTPCYPYFHFKYPQWETHVTNDAKLGLEGCLWGDLRIMDYAIQFGKLAEINAERCCYPNDHTFLHMYYMYGSEAGMIFNYYPDDPKEIREIGEAGNTLFTDPDYAYPVYTYDVFFDEADAPGLIKNEGVAIRPYRQRKVLQPVKPGKGSITLNVGKIKDYPHGARLELMGFVKPKNGGITISVGKTPESFIWEYALPQHDNTDDVILTDLPIGEFDPTNDLYLKIEITSNSFDEDWAQLNYIWSIRVLAPYEKHAGHADGFRFTYDEKRALSRMVIYRRECDKLIEKYPWMEEKVKALLESEQYLLAYEQMKHYLSENMTARFYICEEGKLGKYPFTVTTTAPVYLTVSSEEHMLTVTAEGNPGTMVTICGQSGLSVCAAGINRWILTRGEQSVVSLQLQKKNDFPEGFVGQFKHWDGNSAVVQSQDMPAFRYQSQFTLEIGENAEIWLKHEKSKEFLPASRDEIAGGDMLEAELSDGIATVLRFTRGECRGEILSVTPMEFVCASHNSFITLLTDDGQVRSFEIGRECALQYSGASAGDSLCCGKEGLGLEPSQRVIVRYCPYQTHGRMERAISISSQ
;
A
#
# COMPACT_ATOMS: atom_id res chain seq x y z
N MET A 1 -46.79 20.41 -1.96
CA MET A 1 -46.20 19.57 -0.90
C MET A 1 -44.71 19.52 -1.21
N MET A 2 -43.85 20.02 -0.30
CA MET A 2 -42.41 19.82 -0.46
C MET A 2 -42.13 18.33 -0.30
N GLU A 3 -41.48 17.71 -1.27
CA GLU A 3 -40.86 16.40 -1.06
C GLU A 3 -39.86 16.53 0.09
N ILE A 4 -40.07 15.76 1.15
CA ILE A 4 -39.14 15.72 2.28
C ILE A 4 -38.04 14.73 1.88
N PRO A 5 -36.76 15.14 1.94
CA PRO A 5 -35.66 14.33 1.41
C PRO A 5 -35.35 13.12 2.30
N LYS A 6 -34.92 12.01 1.69
CA LYS A 6 -34.40 10.81 2.39
C LYS A 6 -33.06 11.07 3.10
N ILE A 7 -32.33 12.08 2.66
CA ILE A 7 -31.04 12.51 3.21
C ILE A 7 -31.22 13.90 3.81
N ILE A 8 -30.95 14.03 5.10
CA ILE A 8 -30.95 15.32 5.80
C ILE A 8 -29.50 15.64 6.17
N ASP A 9 -28.89 16.57 5.46
CA ASP A 9 -27.56 17.10 5.77
C ASP A 9 -27.58 18.05 6.99
N ALA A 10 -26.41 18.39 7.53
CA ALA A 10 -26.26 19.29 8.68
C ALA A 10 -26.91 20.67 8.50
N VAL A 11 -26.92 21.22 7.28
CA VAL A 11 -27.53 22.53 6.98
C VAL A 11 -29.05 22.44 7.03
N GLN A 12 -29.63 21.38 6.48
CA GLN A 12 -31.05 21.08 6.57
C GLN A 12 -31.45 20.78 8.02
N ALA A 13 -30.66 19.99 8.73
CA ALA A 13 -30.88 19.66 10.13
C ALA A 13 -30.88 20.92 11.02
N ALA A 14 -29.96 21.87 10.80
CA ALA A 14 -29.94 23.12 11.56
C ALA A 14 -31.19 23.99 11.33
N LYS A 15 -31.77 23.95 10.12
CA LYS A 15 -33.05 24.64 9.86
C LYS A 15 -34.20 24.04 10.68
N MET A 16 -34.13 22.74 11.00
CA MET A 16 -35.09 22.04 11.85
C MET A 16 -34.80 22.26 13.35
N ASN A 17 -33.53 22.48 13.71
CA ASN A 17 -33.03 22.56 15.08
C ASN A 17 -32.49 23.98 15.36
N HIS A 18 -33.39 24.96 15.45
CA HIS A 18 -33.09 26.40 15.54
C HIS A 18 -32.06 26.82 16.62
N SER A 19 -31.75 25.97 17.59
CA SER A 19 -30.80 26.21 18.68
C SER A 19 -29.41 25.61 18.47
N LEU A 20 -29.20 24.74 17.49
CA LEU A 20 -27.94 24.01 17.30
C LEU A 20 -26.99 24.73 16.34
N LYS A 21 -25.69 24.59 16.60
CA LYS A 21 -24.63 25.22 15.80
C LYS A 21 -24.21 24.30 14.65
N ILE A 22 -23.82 24.91 13.54
CA ILE A 22 -23.08 24.25 12.46
C ILE A 22 -21.61 24.62 12.60
N GLU A 23 -20.73 23.63 12.48
CA GLU A 23 -19.28 23.78 12.42
C GLU A 23 -18.76 23.23 11.08
N ASN A 24 -17.74 23.87 10.50
CA ASN A 24 -16.94 23.26 9.44
C ASN A 24 -15.88 22.39 10.11
N VAL A 25 -15.90 21.10 9.83
CA VAL A 25 -14.97 20.12 10.39
C VAL A 25 -13.98 19.71 9.32
N GLN A 26 -12.69 19.78 9.63
CA GLN A 26 -11.64 19.34 8.72
C GLN A 26 -11.55 17.82 8.74
N ILE A 27 -11.72 17.20 7.58
CA ILE A 27 -11.39 15.81 7.32
C ILE A 27 -9.99 15.75 6.73
N LYS A 28 -9.16 14.86 7.26
CA LYS A 28 -7.78 14.68 6.80
C LYS A 28 -7.32 13.23 7.01
N ALA A 29 -7.09 12.54 5.89
CA ALA A 29 -6.44 11.23 5.85
C ALA A 29 -5.59 11.16 4.57
N GLY A 30 -4.27 10.99 4.72
CA GLY A 30 -3.33 10.97 3.60
C GLY A 30 -3.45 12.21 2.71
N ALA A 31 -3.70 11.99 1.42
CA ALA A 31 -3.84 13.04 0.41
C ALA A 31 -5.22 13.69 0.41
N LEU A 32 -6.22 13.08 1.06
CA LEU A 32 -7.57 13.65 1.17
C LEU A 32 -7.62 14.65 2.32
N CYS A 33 -7.94 15.90 1.98
CA CYS A 33 -8.13 16.99 2.93
C CYS A 33 -9.25 17.91 2.44
N TYR A 34 -10.37 17.93 3.15
CA TYR A 34 -11.53 18.76 2.83
C TYR A 34 -12.28 19.18 4.10
N GLU A 35 -13.19 20.15 3.98
CA GLU A 35 -14.08 20.55 5.07
C GLU A 35 -15.50 20.04 4.82
N GLU A 36 -16.13 19.51 5.86
CA GLU A 36 -17.53 19.09 5.82
C GLU A 36 -18.30 19.74 6.97
N LYS A 37 -19.55 20.12 6.72
CA LYS A 37 -20.39 20.76 7.74
C LYS A 37 -21.00 19.71 8.64
N ALA A 38 -20.93 19.94 9.95
CA ALA A 38 -21.63 19.11 10.93
C ALA A 38 -22.50 19.92 11.87
N LEU A 39 -23.61 19.31 12.27
CA LEU A 39 -24.43 19.74 13.39
C LEU A 39 -23.74 19.34 14.69
N LEU A 40 -23.55 20.29 15.59
CA LEU A 40 -22.76 20.12 16.81
C LEU A 40 -23.65 19.92 18.04
N LEU A 41 -23.44 18.82 18.77
CA LEU A 41 -24.00 18.55 20.09
C LEU A 41 -22.84 18.40 21.10
N THR A 42 -22.83 19.18 22.17
CA THR A 42 -21.68 19.29 23.08
C THR A 42 -22.03 19.08 24.55
N GLU A 43 -23.24 19.45 24.95
CA GLU A 43 -23.70 19.35 26.32
C GLU A 43 -24.57 18.10 26.49
N ASN A 44 -24.49 17.47 27.67
CA ASN A 44 -25.39 16.37 28.00
C ASN A 44 -26.84 16.86 27.95
N GLY A 45 -27.66 16.21 27.12
CA GLY A 45 -29.04 16.59 26.85
C GLY A 45 -29.24 17.40 25.57
N ASP A 46 -28.18 17.91 24.93
CA ASP A 46 -28.28 18.49 23.59
C ASP A 46 -28.99 17.49 22.66
N THR A 47 -30.00 17.96 21.94
CA THR A 47 -30.88 17.10 21.15
C THR A 47 -30.99 17.62 19.73
N ALA A 48 -30.72 16.77 18.75
CA ALA A 48 -31.00 17.00 17.33
C ALA A 48 -32.21 16.16 16.89
N CYS A 49 -33.19 16.80 16.26
CA CYS A 49 -34.40 16.20 15.75
C CYS A 49 -34.38 16.13 14.21
N PHE A 50 -34.74 14.99 13.65
CA PHE A 50 -34.86 14.74 12.21
C PHE A 50 -36.24 14.17 11.91
N SER A 51 -36.91 14.64 10.85
CA SER A 51 -38.27 14.20 10.50
C SER A 51 -38.30 13.65 9.07
N PHE A 52 -38.82 12.43 8.92
CA PHE A 52 -38.90 11.71 7.64
C PHE A 52 -40.35 11.39 7.24
N PRO A 53 -40.67 11.19 5.94
CA PRO A 53 -42.02 10.80 5.51
C PRO A 53 -42.53 9.50 6.15
N VAL A 54 -43.83 9.43 6.42
CA VAL A 54 -44.51 8.28 7.06
C VAL A 54 -44.44 6.99 6.23
N SER A 55 -44.28 7.07 4.91
CA SER A 55 -44.27 5.91 4.01
C SER A 55 -43.01 5.01 4.11
N CYS A 56 -42.05 5.34 4.97
CA CYS A 56 -40.71 4.75 5.00
C CYS A 56 -40.35 4.03 6.31
N LEU A 57 -41.37 3.59 7.07
CA LEU A 57 -41.27 3.37 8.51
C LEU A 57 -40.66 2.03 8.98
N ALA A 58 -40.48 1.04 8.11
CA ALA A 58 -39.64 -0.13 8.38
C ALA A 58 -38.33 0.08 7.63
N GLY A 59 -37.33 0.71 8.27
CA GLY A 59 -36.12 1.18 7.60
C GLY A 59 -34.85 1.06 8.44
N ILE A 60 -33.72 1.41 7.82
CA ILE A 60 -32.40 1.51 8.46
C ILE A 60 -31.98 2.97 8.42
N ILE A 61 -31.58 3.51 9.58
CA ILE A 61 -31.01 4.85 9.69
C ILE A 61 -29.50 4.72 9.60
N GLU A 62 -28.89 5.49 8.70
CA GLU A 62 -27.46 5.75 8.72
C GLU A 62 -27.22 7.16 9.30
N ILE A 63 -26.36 7.26 10.31
CA ILE A 63 -25.85 8.54 10.81
C ILE A 63 -24.37 8.61 10.42
N THR A 64 -23.99 9.65 9.66
CA THR A 64 -22.59 9.95 9.38
C THR A 64 -22.05 10.90 10.45
N GLU A 65 -21.11 10.39 11.25
CA GLU A 65 -20.40 11.09 12.33
C GLU A 65 -19.10 11.71 11.78
N LEU A 66 -18.74 12.95 12.16
CA LEU A 66 -17.43 13.53 11.84
C LEU A 66 -16.51 13.49 13.06
N HIS A 67 -15.43 12.72 12.97
CA HIS A 67 -14.51 12.52 14.09
C HIS A 67 -13.30 13.47 14.01
N GLN A 68 -12.80 13.85 15.17
CA GLN A 68 -11.53 14.54 15.35
C GLN A 68 -10.66 13.71 16.28
N ARG A 69 -9.43 13.36 15.87
CA ARG A 69 -8.56 12.44 16.63
C ARG A 69 -8.25 12.92 18.03
N ASN A 70 -8.26 14.24 18.26
CA ASN A 70 -7.94 14.83 19.56
C ASN A 70 -9.13 14.80 20.53
N ASP A 71 -10.30 14.35 20.09
CA ASP A 71 -11.43 14.14 20.99
C ASP A 71 -11.13 12.96 21.95
N VAL A 72 -11.63 13.08 23.17
CA VAL A 72 -11.47 12.09 24.25
C VAL A 72 -12.46 10.92 24.14
N GLY A 73 -13.53 11.05 23.35
CA GLY A 73 -14.60 10.06 23.20
C GLY A 73 -15.98 10.63 23.49
N PHE A 74 -17.02 10.00 22.96
CA PHE A 74 -18.41 10.47 23.07
C PHE A 74 -19.42 9.34 23.25
N ALA A 75 -20.62 9.71 23.68
CA ALA A 75 -21.79 8.84 23.67
C ALA A 75 -23.07 9.62 23.38
N TYR A 76 -24.00 8.98 22.67
CA TYR A 76 -25.34 9.50 22.45
C TYR A 76 -26.40 8.39 22.39
N GLU A 77 -27.65 8.80 22.59
CA GLU A 77 -28.83 7.95 22.46
C GLU A 77 -29.69 8.36 21.27
N VAL A 78 -30.27 7.37 20.62
CA VAL A 78 -31.20 7.57 19.51
C VAL A 78 -32.59 7.13 19.91
N TYR A 79 -33.57 7.98 19.64
CA TYR A 79 -34.98 7.74 19.96
C TYR A 79 -35.85 7.88 18.71
N ILE A 80 -36.94 7.12 18.69
CA ILE A 80 -38.10 7.37 17.83
C ILE A 80 -39.25 7.78 18.74
N GLY A 81 -39.68 9.05 18.64
CA GLY A 81 -40.61 9.63 19.61
C GLY A 81 -39.98 9.73 21.01
N GLU A 82 -40.52 8.99 21.97
CA GLU A 82 -39.98 8.89 23.34
C GLU A 82 -39.31 7.53 23.63
N THR A 83 -39.28 6.62 22.66
CA THR A 83 -38.72 5.27 22.83
C THR A 83 -37.25 5.26 22.42
N PRO A 84 -36.30 4.93 23.33
CA PRO A 84 -34.90 4.74 22.96
C PRO A 84 -34.77 3.47 22.11
N ILE A 85 -34.01 3.55 21.03
CA ILE A 85 -33.80 2.42 20.10
C ILE A 85 -32.33 2.02 19.96
N TYR A 86 -31.39 2.92 20.25
CA TYR A 86 -29.96 2.64 20.09
C TYR A 86 -29.12 3.49 21.06
N PHE A 87 -28.04 2.90 21.56
CA PHE A 87 -26.99 3.59 22.32
C PHE A 87 -25.67 3.52 21.55
N ARG A 88 -24.99 4.65 21.40
CA ARG A 88 -23.72 4.75 20.68
C ARG A 88 -22.63 5.20 21.64
N THR A 89 -21.50 4.50 21.63
CA THR A 89 -20.23 4.91 22.27
C THR A 89 -19.12 4.87 21.22
N TYR A 90 -18.17 5.81 21.32
CA TYR A 90 -17.01 5.81 20.43
C TYR A 90 -15.83 6.60 21.00
N GLU A 91 -14.62 6.19 20.66
CA GLU A 91 -13.39 6.97 20.84
C GLU A 91 -12.73 7.22 19.49
N PRO A 92 -12.78 8.47 18.97
CA PRO A 92 -12.09 8.87 17.76
C PRO A 92 -10.59 8.58 17.75
N ILE A 93 -10.10 7.98 16.67
CA ILE A 93 -8.65 7.78 16.44
C ILE A 93 -8.14 8.46 15.16
N ALA A 94 -9.03 9.00 14.32
CA ALA A 94 -8.69 9.68 13.08
C ALA A 94 -9.54 10.93 12.85
N ASN A 95 -9.05 11.84 11.99
CA ASN A 95 -9.81 13.00 11.50
C ASN A 95 -10.62 12.58 10.27
N ALA A 96 -11.60 11.72 10.47
CA ALA A 96 -12.31 11.05 9.39
C ALA A 96 -13.80 10.86 9.73
N PRO A 97 -14.68 10.76 8.72
CA PRO A 97 -16.07 10.40 8.94
C PRO A 97 -16.21 8.92 9.33
N ALA A 98 -17.29 8.56 10.00
CA ALA A 98 -17.70 7.18 10.28
C ALA A 98 -19.23 7.05 10.13
N SER A 99 -19.71 5.89 9.69
CA SER A 99 -21.16 5.63 9.60
C SER A 99 -21.60 4.60 10.64
N VAL A 100 -22.70 4.90 11.33
CA VAL A 100 -23.41 3.94 12.19
C VAL A 100 -24.77 3.63 11.61
N PHE A 101 -25.19 2.36 11.71
CA PHE A 101 -26.44 1.87 11.16
C PHE A 101 -27.40 1.41 12.25
N ILE A 102 -28.64 1.85 12.17
CA ILE A 102 -29.65 1.64 13.21
C ILE A 102 -30.95 1.17 12.55
N ARG A 103 -31.30 -0.11 12.74
CA ARG A 103 -32.63 -0.63 12.41
C ARG A 103 -33.72 0.05 13.25
N ILE A 104 -34.80 0.46 12.60
CA ILE A 104 -36.02 0.93 13.28
C ILE A 104 -36.90 -0.30 13.63
N PRO A 105 -37.30 -0.49 14.90
CA PRO A 105 -38.22 -1.55 15.29
C PRO A 105 -39.57 -1.43 14.57
N SER A 106 -40.09 -2.56 14.06
CA SER A 106 -41.31 -2.60 13.26
C SER A 106 -42.56 -2.09 13.97
N GLU A 107 -42.58 -2.18 15.30
CA GLU A 107 -43.66 -1.72 16.17
C GLU A 107 -43.69 -0.20 16.34
N LEU A 108 -42.57 0.48 16.09
CA LEU A 108 -42.46 1.94 16.08
C LEU A 108 -42.77 2.52 14.69
N ALA A 109 -42.97 1.64 13.70
CA ALA A 109 -43.31 1.95 12.32
C ALA A 109 -44.82 2.24 12.14
N SER A 110 -45.37 3.36 12.63
CA SER A 110 -46.82 3.64 12.52
C SER A 110 -47.25 4.41 11.26
N GLU A 111 -48.18 3.87 10.46
CA GLU A 111 -48.75 4.50 9.24
C GLU A 111 -49.37 5.91 9.42
N ASN A 112 -49.55 6.38 10.66
CA ASN A 112 -50.32 7.59 10.97
C ASN A 112 -49.52 8.75 11.57
N ASN A 113 -48.21 8.62 11.83
CA ASN A 113 -47.38 9.70 12.39
C ASN A 113 -45.99 9.77 11.72
N VAL A 114 -45.52 11.00 11.48
CA VAL A 114 -44.16 11.29 11.03
C VAL A 114 -43.20 10.87 12.14
N PRO A 115 -42.33 9.86 11.96
CA PRO A 115 -41.34 9.50 12.97
C PRO A 115 -40.38 10.68 13.13
N VAL A 116 -40.26 11.18 14.36
CA VAL A 116 -39.22 12.13 14.72
C VAL A 116 -38.08 11.32 15.33
N LEU A 117 -36.98 11.23 14.61
CA LEU A 117 -35.71 10.72 15.11
C LEU A 117 -35.10 11.79 16.02
N ARG A 118 -34.74 11.43 17.24
CA ARG A 118 -34.00 12.31 18.15
C ARG A 118 -32.66 11.68 18.48
N VAL A 119 -31.59 12.44 18.26
CA VAL A 119 -30.24 12.11 18.71
C VAL A 119 -29.92 12.98 19.92
N VAL A 120 -29.67 12.37 21.07
CA VAL A 120 -29.46 13.04 22.36
C VAL A 120 -28.04 12.79 22.83
N CYS A 121 -27.23 13.84 22.90
CA CYS A 121 -25.87 13.77 23.44
C CYS A 121 -25.91 13.39 24.92
N ARG A 122 -25.07 12.42 25.31
CA ARG A 122 -24.90 12.00 26.71
C ARG A 122 -23.54 12.41 27.26
N LYS A 123 -22.50 12.36 26.42
CA LYS A 123 -21.13 12.70 26.79
C LYS A 123 -20.33 13.08 25.56
N GLY A 124 -19.38 14.00 25.75
CA GLY A 124 -18.42 14.37 24.72
C GLY A 124 -19.04 15.19 23.59
N THR A 125 -18.25 15.44 22.56
CA THR A 125 -18.69 16.20 21.39
C THR A 125 -19.16 15.24 20.30
N VAL A 126 -20.41 15.41 19.85
CA VAL A 126 -21.00 14.64 18.75
C VAL A 126 -21.20 15.58 17.56
N ARG A 127 -20.68 15.18 16.40
CA ARG A 127 -20.77 15.96 15.15
C ARG A 127 -21.48 15.12 14.10
N ILE A 128 -22.67 15.55 13.70
CA ILE A 128 -23.50 14.83 12.71
C ILE A 128 -23.42 15.54 11.37
N ALA A 129 -22.84 14.89 10.36
CA ALA A 129 -22.77 15.42 8.99
C ALA A 129 -24.10 15.26 8.27
N SER A 130 -24.68 14.06 8.38
CA SER A 130 -25.91 13.71 7.70
C SER A 130 -26.64 12.57 8.41
N VAL A 131 -27.94 12.50 8.17
CA VAL A 131 -28.77 11.35 8.52
C VAL A 131 -29.50 10.90 7.27
N VAL A 132 -29.37 9.62 6.95
CA VAL A 132 -30.01 8.97 5.80
C VAL A 132 -31.00 7.94 6.29
N LEU A 133 -32.21 7.96 5.72
CA LEU A 133 -33.20 6.90 5.93
C LEU A 133 -33.23 5.99 4.70
N HIS A 134 -32.76 4.76 4.90
CA HIS A 134 -32.80 3.71 3.90
C HIS A 134 -34.09 2.89 4.00
N ASP A 135 -34.54 2.39 2.85
CA ASP A 135 -35.68 1.45 2.79
C ASP A 135 -35.34 0.15 3.54
N GLY A 136 -36.23 -0.36 4.41
CA GLY A 136 -35.99 -1.63 5.10
C GLY A 136 -36.15 -2.85 4.20
N ASN A 137 -36.66 -2.65 2.98
CA ASN A 137 -36.56 -3.60 1.88
C ASN A 137 -35.30 -3.39 1.03
N ILE A 138 -34.26 -2.68 1.51
CA ILE A 138 -32.92 -2.72 0.88
C ILE A 138 -32.72 -4.17 0.47
N THR A 139 -32.69 -4.38 -0.84
CA THR A 139 -32.44 -5.70 -1.35
C THR A 139 -30.99 -5.94 -0.98
N PHE A 140 -30.76 -6.79 0.02
CA PHE A 140 -29.46 -7.39 0.33
C PHE A 140 -28.98 -8.26 -0.86
N SER A 141 -29.38 -7.97 -2.09
CA SER A 141 -28.84 -8.57 -3.30
C SER A 141 -27.36 -8.24 -3.43
N SER A 142 -26.91 -7.07 -2.97
CA SER A 142 -25.50 -6.67 -2.94
C SER A 142 -24.65 -7.43 -1.92
N SER A 143 -25.23 -8.06 -0.88
CA SER A 143 -24.46 -8.92 0.05
C SER A 143 -24.09 -10.26 -0.56
N LYS A 144 -24.82 -10.71 -1.59
CA LYS A 144 -24.60 -12.02 -2.23
C LYS A 144 -23.34 -12.08 -3.07
N GLU A 145 -22.72 -10.95 -3.36
CA GLU A 145 -21.42 -10.92 -4.03
C GLU A 145 -20.32 -11.32 -3.04
N GLN A 146 -19.67 -12.43 -3.39
CA GLN A 146 -18.52 -12.99 -2.68
C GLN A 146 -17.37 -11.98 -2.62
N MET A 147 -16.58 -12.07 -1.55
CA MET A 147 -15.27 -11.42 -1.48
C MET A 147 -14.22 -12.34 -2.08
N SER A 148 -13.35 -11.84 -2.95
CA SER A 148 -12.32 -12.66 -3.57
C SER A 148 -11.19 -12.97 -2.58
N VAL A 149 -10.96 -14.25 -2.28
CA VAL A 149 -9.88 -14.70 -1.41
C VAL A 149 -8.79 -15.36 -2.25
N GLY A 150 -7.59 -14.81 -2.18
CA GLY A 150 -6.45 -15.20 -2.98
C GLY A 150 -5.39 -15.97 -2.22
N PHE A 151 -4.67 -16.82 -2.94
CA PHE A 151 -3.44 -17.44 -2.48
C PHE A 151 -2.26 -16.82 -3.21
N PHE A 152 -1.33 -16.22 -2.47
CA PHE A 152 -0.21 -15.51 -3.05
C PHE A 152 0.91 -16.47 -3.45
N SER A 153 1.34 -16.38 -4.71
CA SER A 153 2.41 -17.15 -5.34
C SER A 153 2.26 -18.67 -5.18
N PRO A 154 1.21 -19.30 -5.74
CA PRO A 154 1.14 -20.75 -5.85
C PRO A 154 2.41 -21.35 -6.46
N ARG A 155 2.71 -22.61 -6.12
CA ARG A 155 3.97 -23.28 -6.51
C ARG A 155 4.02 -23.66 -7.99
N PHE A 156 4.10 -22.66 -8.85
CA PHE A 156 4.21 -22.81 -10.29
C PHE A 156 5.62 -23.23 -10.70
N CYS A 157 5.70 -24.09 -11.71
CA CYS A 157 6.97 -24.44 -12.35
C CYS A 157 7.32 -23.50 -13.51
N TRP A 158 6.36 -22.70 -14.02
CA TRP A 158 6.53 -21.66 -15.03
C TRP A 158 6.98 -22.12 -16.42
N HIS A 159 7.25 -23.41 -16.61
CA HIS A 159 7.69 -23.99 -17.87
C HIS A 159 6.77 -25.12 -18.36
N ASP A 160 5.74 -25.47 -17.60
CA ASP A 160 4.76 -26.51 -17.92
C ASP A 160 3.35 -26.04 -17.52
N MET A 161 2.64 -25.46 -18.50
CA MET A 161 1.34 -24.83 -18.30
C MET A 161 0.26 -25.82 -17.87
N GLU A 162 0.30 -27.06 -18.36
CA GLU A 162 -0.70 -28.08 -17.97
C GLU A 162 -0.55 -28.45 -16.49
N LYS A 163 0.68 -28.55 -16.00
CA LYS A 163 0.96 -28.82 -14.60
C LYS A 163 0.54 -27.68 -13.68
N ASP A 164 0.80 -26.43 -14.07
CA ASP A 164 0.41 -25.27 -13.28
C ASP A 164 -1.12 -25.08 -13.27
N ILE A 165 -1.82 -25.34 -14.39
CA ILE A 165 -3.29 -25.41 -14.43
C ILE A 165 -3.81 -26.48 -13.46
N ALA A 166 -3.21 -27.67 -13.43
CA ALA A 166 -3.62 -28.75 -12.53
C ALA A 166 -3.44 -28.39 -11.05
N GLU A 167 -2.40 -27.62 -10.70
CA GLU A 167 -2.22 -27.11 -9.33
C GLU A 167 -3.33 -26.12 -8.94
N VAL A 168 -3.72 -25.21 -9.85
CA VAL A 168 -4.83 -24.29 -9.60
C VAL A 168 -6.16 -25.03 -9.44
N GLU A 169 -6.45 -26.01 -10.30
CA GLU A 169 -7.66 -26.83 -10.19
C GLU A 169 -7.72 -27.62 -8.87
N LYS A 170 -6.57 -28.05 -8.35
CA LYS A 170 -6.48 -28.67 -7.03
C LYS A 170 -6.82 -27.66 -5.92
N ILE A 171 -6.23 -26.47 -5.94
CA ILE A 171 -6.55 -25.40 -4.98
C ILE A 171 -8.05 -25.08 -5.02
N LYS A 172 -8.63 -24.95 -6.23
CA LYS A 172 -10.05 -24.72 -6.45
C LYS A 172 -10.93 -25.83 -5.89
N ALA A 173 -10.54 -27.09 -6.07
CA ALA A 173 -11.27 -28.23 -5.50
C ALA A 173 -11.25 -28.23 -3.97
N ASP A 174 -10.11 -27.88 -3.35
CA ASP A 174 -9.98 -27.80 -1.88
C ASP A 174 -10.75 -26.60 -1.30
N PHE A 175 -10.67 -25.44 -1.99
CA PHE A 175 -11.41 -24.21 -1.65
C PHE A 175 -12.93 -24.38 -1.78
N GLY A 176 -13.40 -25.15 -2.76
CA GLY A 176 -14.83 -25.37 -3.01
C GLY A 176 -15.53 -24.09 -3.49
N ASN A 177 -16.76 -23.88 -3.04
CA ASN A 177 -17.60 -22.71 -3.39
C ASN A 177 -18.31 -22.17 -2.15
N PRO A 178 -17.58 -21.64 -1.15
CA PRO A 178 -18.19 -21.11 0.06
C PRO A 178 -19.08 -19.90 -0.26
N THR A 179 -20.17 -19.70 0.49
CA THR A 179 -21.12 -18.62 0.21
C THR A 179 -20.53 -17.22 0.29
N MET A 180 -19.53 -17.00 1.15
CA MET A 180 -18.92 -15.68 1.34
C MET A 180 -17.76 -15.38 0.40
N PHE A 181 -17.08 -16.39 -0.17
CA PHE A 181 -15.78 -16.19 -0.83
C PHE A 181 -15.66 -16.82 -2.22
N SER A 182 -14.94 -16.16 -3.12
CA SER A 182 -14.54 -16.64 -4.44
C SER A 182 -13.01 -16.81 -4.51
N LEU A 183 -12.51 -17.73 -5.34
CA LEU A 183 -11.08 -17.98 -5.47
C LEU A 183 -10.37 -16.96 -6.39
N MET A 184 -9.20 -16.51 -5.96
CA MET A 184 -8.29 -15.64 -6.71
C MET A 184 -6.83 -16.15 -6.59
N LEU A 185 -5.94 -15.70 -7.49
CA LEU A 185 -4.50 -15.98 -7.43
C LEU A 185 -3.69 -14.68 -7.34
N GLY A 186 -2.64 -14.67 -6.51
CA GLY A 186 -1.76 -13.51 -6.32
C GLY A 186 -0.34 -13.72 -6.88
N PHE A 187 0.28 -12.71 -7.51
CA PHE A 187 1.67 -12.81 -8.00
C PHE A 187 2.44 -11.47 -8.00
N ASP A 188 3.75 -11.57 -7.78
CA ASP A 188 4.72 -10.47 -7.91
C ASP A 188 5.09 -10.11 -9.36
N ILE A 189 4.88 -8.85 -9.72
CA ILE A 189 5.29 -8.23 -10.98
C ILE A 189 6.48 -7.28 -10.72
N PHE A 190 7.69 -7.81 -10.85
CA PHE A 190 8.95 -7.04 -10.74
C PHE A 190 9.20 -6.17 -11.99
N TYR A 191 8.39 -5.14 -12.18
CA TYR A 191 8.31 -4.36 -13.42
C TYR A 191 9.55 -3.51 -13.73
N MET A 192 10.39 -3.23 -12.73
CA MET A 192 11.68 -2.56 -12.94
C MET A 192 12.82 -3.52 -13.29
N ASN A 193 12.74 -4.77 -12.86
CA ASN A 193 13.80 -5.78 -13.06
C ASN A 193 13.61 -6.61 -14.33
N ARG A 194 12.38 -6.66 -14.86
CA ARG A 194 12.02 -7.42 -16.06
C ARG A 194 11.96 -6.51 -17.29
N SER A 195 12.51 -7.01 -18.39
CA SER A 195 12.34 -6.42 -19.72
C SER A 195 10.88 -6.50 -20.18
N ASP A 196 10.51 -5.70 -21.17
CA ASP A 196 9.14 -5.69 -21.72
C ASP A 196 8.74 -7.07 -22.27
N ARG A 197 9.70 -7.82 -22.83
CA ARG A 197 9.50 -9.19 -23.32
C ARG A 197 9.16 -10.14 -22.17
N GLN A 198 9.95 -10.13 -21.10
CA GLN A 198 9.74 -10.99 -19.92
C GLN A 198 8.40 -10.67 -19.23
N LEU A 199 8.04 -9.39 -19.12
CA LEU A 199 6.74 -8.98 -18.59
C LEU A 199 5.60 -9.51 -19.45
N LYS A 200 5.70 -9.37 -20.79
CA LYS A 200 4.69 -9.89 -21.71
C LYS A 200 4.54 -11.41 -21.62
N GLU A 201 5.64 -12.15 -21.61
CA GLU A 201 5.66 -13.61 -21.49
C GLU A 201 5.00 -14.07 -20.19
N MET A 202 5.41 -13.50 -19.05
CA MET A 202 4.85 -13.83 -17.74
C MET A 202 3.37 -13.47 -17.61
N LEU A 203 2.98 -12.24 -17.95
CA LEU A 203 1.59 -11.79 -17.84
C LEU A 203 0.69 -12.60 -18.78
N SER A 204 1.15 -12.91 -19.99
CA SER A 204 0.38 -13.77 -20.90
C SER A 204 0.21 -15.19 -20.35
N TYR A 205 1.25 -15.75 -19.72
CA TYR A 205 1.19 -17.07 -19.07
C TYR A 205 0.12 -17.09 -17.96
N LEU A 206 0.16 -16.10 -17.07
CA LEU A 206 -0.81 -15.96 -15.98
C LEU A 206 -2.24 -15.76 -16.49
N LEU A 207 -2.43 -14.87 -17.47
CA LEU A 207 -3.74 -14.62 -18.07
C LEU A 207 -4.33 -15.87 -18.72
N THR A 208 -3.50 -16.70 -19.36
CA THR A 208 -3.96 -17.96 -19.95
C THR A 208 -4.34 -18.99 -18.88
N ILE A 209 -3.62 -19.07 -17.76
CA ILE A 209 -4.00 -19.95 -16.65
C ILE A 209 -5.38 -19.56 -16.11
N VAL A 210 -5.56 -18.28 -15.74
CA VAL A 210 -6.83 -17.84 -15.12
C VAL A 210 -8.02 -17.93 -16.08
N GLU A 211 -7.81 -17.77 -17.38
CA GLU A 211 -8.82 -18.03 -18.42
C GLU A 211 -9.22 -19.50 -18.47
N LYS A 212 -8.27 -20.43 -18.30
CA LYS A 212 -8.53 -21.89 -18.33
C LYS A 212 -9.17 -22.41 -17.05
N THR A 213 -8.88 -21.78 -15.91
CA THR A 213 -9.34 -22.23 -14.59
C THR A 213 -10.54 -21.44 -14.06
N ASP A 214 -10.97 -20.39 -14.76
CA ASP A 214 -12.06 -19.49 -14.36
C ASP A 214 -11.81 -18.92 -12.95
N THR A 215 -10.65 -18.32 -12.77
CA THR A 215 -10.20 -17.69 -11.51
C THR A 215 -9.85 -16.22 -11.72
N GLU A 216 -9.73 -15.45 -10.63
CA GLU A 216 -9.33 -14.05 -10.68
C GLU A 216 -7.83 -13.86 -10.43
N LEU A 217 -7.26 -12.73 -10.83
CA LEU A 217 -5.83 -12.42 -10.68
C LEU A 217 -5.63 -11.12 -9.89
N PHE A 218 -4.77 -11.14 -8.88
CA PHE A 218 -4.27 -9.95 -8.17
C PHE A 218 -2.76 -9.84 -8.38
N LEU A 219 -2.30 -8.70 -8.88
CA LEU A 219 -0.90 -8.50 -9.24
C LEU A 219 -0.24 -7.45 -8.35
N ASP A 220 0.80 -7.85 -7.62
CA ASP A 220 1.67 -6.94 -6.87
C ASP A 220 2.63 -6.26 -7.84
N TYR A 221 2.47 -4.95 -8.06
CA TYR A 221 3.45 -4.18 -8.82
C TYR A 221 4.57 -3.74 -7.87
N ASN A 222 5.57 -4.60 -7.75
CA ASN A 222 6.53 -4.57 -6.65
C ASN A 222 7.90 -4.01 -7.02
N THR A 223 8.36 -3.00 -6.27
CA THR A 223 9.73 -2.46 -6.31
C THR A 223 10.47 -2.51 -4.96
N TRP A 224 9.96 -3.33 -4.05
CA TRP A 224 10.54 -3.64 -2.74
C TRP A 224 10.89 -5.12 -2.70
N TRP A 225 11.58 -5.56 -1.64
CA TRP A 225 12.01 -6.96 -1.48
C TRP A 225 12.70 -7.49 -2.75
N GLY A 226 12.24 -8.62 -3.31
CA GLY A 226 12.78 -9.20 -4.54
C GLY A 226 12.57 -8.33 -5.79
N GLY A 227 11.64 -7.37 -5.75
CA GLY A 227 11.39 -6.39 -6.80
C GLY A 227 12.30 -5.17 -6.77
N THR A 228 13.16 -5.04 -5.74
CA THR A 228 14.07 -3.89 -5.59
C THR A 228 14.90 -3.68 -6.86
N PRO A 229 14.82 -2.50 -7.50
CA PRO A 229 15.41 -2.27 -8.81
C PRO A 229 16.91 -2.48 -8.87
N ASP A 230 17.40 -3.37 -9.73
CA ASP A 230 18.84 -3.57 -9.97
C ASP A 230 19.23 -3.16 -11.39
N GLY A 231 19.90 -2.01 -11.56
CA GLY A 231 20.29 -1.60 -12.91
C GLY A 231 20.90 -0.22 -13.01
N PRO A 232 21.35 0.16 -14.23
CA PRO A 232 21.94 1.47 -14.49
C PRO A 232 21.00 2.62 -14.14
N ASP A 233 21.56 3.71 -13.62
CA ASP A 233 20.80 4.93 -13.27
C ASP A 233 20.69 5.96 -14.41
N GLY A 234 21.45 5.77 -15.50
CA GLY A 234 21.57 6.70 -16.62
C GLY A 234 22.50 7.89 -16.37
N LYS A 235 23.21 7.90 -15.23
CA LYS A 235 24.20 8.90 -14.80
C LYS A 235 25.58 8.27 -14.55
N GLY A 236 25.71 6.98 -14.82
CA GLY A 236 26.96 6.23 -14.66
C GLY A 236 27.03 5.34 -13.44
N GLY A 237 26.12 5.50 -12.50
CA GLY A 237 25.94 4.63 -11.36
C GLY A 237 24.88 3.57 -11.63
N TYR A 238 24.37 3.00 -10.54
CA TYR A 238 23.34 1.99 -10.53
C TYR A 238 22.34 2.32 -9.42
N PHE A 239 21.08 1.92 -9.59
CA PHE A 239 20.05 2.10 -8.55
C PHE A 239 20.37 1.38 -7.24
N THR A 240 21.34 0.46 -7.25
CA THR A 240 21.87 -0.21 -6.06
C THR A 240 22.88 0.63 -5.28
N ASP A 241 23.26 1.81 -5.78
CA ASP A 241 24.21 2.71 -5.14
C ASP A 241 23.62 3.40 -3.91
N VAL A 242 24.49 3.73 -2.95
CA VAL A 242 24.14 4.29 -1.64
C VAL A 242 23.19 5.49 -1.72
N GLU A 243 23.31 6.33 -2.75
CA GLU A 243 22.45 7.50 -2.94
C GLU A 243 20.96 7.18 -3.15
N TYR A 244 20.65 5.95 -3.59
CA TYR A 244 19.28 5.50 -3.83
C TYR A 244 18.69 4.73 -2.64
N ASN A 245 19.46 4.50 -1.59
CA ASN A 245 19.05 3.72 -0.43
C ASN A 245 18.50 4.60 0.69
N GLN A 246 17.59 4.06 1.50
CA GLN A 246 17.26 4.70 2.77
C GLN A 246 18.46 4.58 3.70
N VAL A 247 18.73 5.66 4.41
CA VAL A 247 19.74 5.67 5.46
C VAL A 247 19.03 5.60 6.81
N ILE A 248 19.40 4.63 7.62
CA ILE A 248 18.90 4.49 8.99
C ILE A 248 19.85 5.17 9.98
N TYR A 249 19.32 5.69 11.07
CA TYR A 249 20.08 6.29 12.16
C TYR A 249 19.73 5.64 13.49
N ASP A 250 20.75 5.16 14.21
CA ASP A 250 20.59 4.67 15.57
C ASP A 250 20.99 5.75 16.59
N PRO A 251 20.06 6.29 17.39
CA PRO A 251 20.37 7.33 18.36
C PRO A 251 21.18 6.84 19.57
N LEU A 252 21.22 5.53 19.86
CA LEU A 252 22.00 4.99 20.99
C LEU A 252 23.49 4.94 20.63
N SER A 253 23.83 4.36 19.47
CA SER A 253 25.22 4.32 18.99
C SER A 253 25.65 5.58 18.24
N LYS A 254 24.70 6.43 17.82
CA LYS A 254 24.90 7.62 16.97
C LYS A 254 25.53 7.29 15.63
N LYS A 255 25.19 6.13 15.06
CA LYS A 255 25.71 5.64 13.78
C LYS A 255 24.62 5.62 12.71
N TYR A 256 25.06 5.81 11.48
CA TYR A 256 24.25 5.67 10.28
C TYR A 256 24.63 4.39 9.54
N SER A 257 23.66 3.77 8.89
CA SER A 257 23.86 2.63 7.99
C SER A 257 22.76 2.60 6.92
N LEU A 258 22.90 1.70 5.94
CA LEU A 258 21.81 1.42 5.00
C LEU A 258 20.67 0.68 5.71
N SER A 259 19.44 0.94 5.31
CA SER A 259 18.31 0.08 5.69
C SER A 259 18.53 -1.30 5.09
N VAL A 260 18.65 -2.32 5.93
CA VAL A 260 18.51 -3.72 5.54
C VAL A 260 17.42 -4.28 6.45
N PRO A 261 16.22 -4.61 5.94
CA PRO A 261 15.16 -5.14 6.77
C PRO A 261 15.56 -6.56 7.21
N ASN A 262 16.17 -6.60 8.39
CA ASN A 262 16.17 -7.71 9.34
C ASN A 262 16.61 -9.11 8.80
N MET A 263 16.18 -10.15 9.51
CA MET A 263 16.66 -11.53 9.51
C MET A 263 16.27 -12.39 8.29
N TRP A 264 15.41 -11.89 7.40
CA TRP A 264 14.87 -12.68 6.28
C TRP A 264 15.58 -12.43 4.94
N SER A 265 16.10 -11.22 4.69
CA SER A 265 16.86 -10.91 3.47
C SER A 265 17.82 -9.74 3.66
N ASN A 266 18.96 -9.78 2.96
CA ASN A 266 19.95 -8.70 2.93
C ASN A 266 19.67 -7.66 1.82
N THR A 267 18.39 -7.41 1.47
CA THR A 267 18.03 -6.46 0.40
C THR A 267 17.93 -5.04 0.96
N PRO A 268 18.75 -4.07 0.51
CA PRO A 268 18.60 -2.70 0.93
C PRO A 268 17.30 -2.08 0.45
N TRP A 269 16.71 -1.21 1.26
CA TRP A 269 15.47 -0.52 0.93
C TRP A 269 15.74 0.86 0.37
N TYR A 270 15.02 1.27 -0.67
CA TYR A 270 15.31 2.51 -1.39
C TYR A 270 14.66 3.74 -0.78
N THR A 271 15.36 4.88 -0.89
CA THR A 271 14.79 6.17 -0.51
C THR A 271 13.55 6.45 -1.33
N MET A 272 12.52 6.94 -0.65
CA MET A 272 11.28 7.37 -1.26
C MET A 272 11.44 8.75 -1.94
N ASN A 273 12.57 9.44 -1.77
CA ASN A 273 12.75 10.84 -2.17
C ASN A 273 13.66 11.07 -3.39
N ASN A 274 14.32 10.04 -3.92
CA ASN A 274 15.22 10.23 -5.04
C ASN A 274 14.45 10.46 -6.36
N GLU A 275 14.64 11.63 -6.96
CA GLU A 275 13.91 12.06 -8.17
C GLU A 275 14.16 11.14 -9.37
N THR A 276 15.40 10.66 -9.55
CA THR A 276 15.76 9.84 -10.71
C THR A 276 15.14 8.46 -10.60
N LEU A 277 15.27 7.83 -9.43
CA LEU A 277 14.65 6.54 -9.14
C LEU A 277 13.13 6.61 -9.32
N ASN A 278 12.47 7.59 -8.68
CA ASN A 278 11.01 7.73 -8.74
C ASN A 278 10.53 8.01 -10.16
N LYS A 279 11.25 8.82 -10.95
CA LYS A 279 10.91 9.07 -12.36
C LYS A 279 10.94 7.79 -13.19
N VAL A 280 11.98 6.98 -13.03
CA VAL A 280 12.10 5.70 -13.76
C VAL A 280 11.06 4.70 -13.28
N ARG A 281 10.85 4.60 -11.96
CA ARG A 281 9.81 3.76 -11.35
C ARG A 281 8.43 4.06 -11.94
N ASN A 282 8.01 5.32 -11.93
CA ASN A 282 6.72 5.76 -12.46
C ASN A 282 6.58 5.42 -13.96
N LEU A 283 7.62 5.64 -14.76
CA LEU A 283 7.59 5.33 -16.18
C LEU A 283 7.47 3.83 -16.44
N ARG A 284 8.25 3.00 -15.74
CA ARG A 284 8.22 1.53 -15.88
C ARG A 284 6.88 0.96 -15.42
N ALA A 285 6.28 1.51 -14.36
CA ALA A 285 4.94 1.14 -13.91
C ALA A 285 3.90 1.36 -15.02
N GLY A 286 3.91 2.54 -15.66
CA GLY A 286 3.02 2.84 -16.79
C GLY A 286 3.21 1.91 -18.00
N ILE A 287 4.45 1.54 -18.32
CA ILE A 287 4.76 0.57 -19.41
C ILE A 287 4.23 -0.83 -19.07
N ALA A 288 4.42 -1.30 -17.84
CA ALA A 288 3.96 -2.62 -17.42
C ALA A 288 2.42 -2.72 -17.46
N VAL A 289 1.72 -1.66 -17.04
CA VAL A 289 0.25 -1.59 -17.16
C VAL A 289 -0.20 -1.56 -18.63
N ASP A 290 0.49 -0.82 -19.51
CA ASP A 290 0.20 -0.81 -20.96
C ASP A 290 0.32 -2.22 -21.58
N ILE A 291 1.37 -2.96 -21.21
CA ILE A 291 1.56 -4.35 -21.64
C ILE A 291 0.39 -5.22 -21.18
N LEU A 292 -0.01 -5.11 -19.90
CA LEU A 292 -1.15 -5.85 -19.37
C LEU A 292 -2.45 -5.53 -20.11
N GLN A 293 -2.73 -4.25 -20.38
CA GLN A 293 -3.95 -3.85 -21.10
C GLN A 293 -4.00 -4.38 -22.53
N ARG A 294 -2.86 -4.37 -23.23
CA ARG A 294 -2.74 -4.96 -24.57
C ARG A 294 -3.07 -6.46 -24.55
N LEU A 295 -2.51 -7.19 -23.59
CA LEU A 295 -2.80 -8.62 -23.42
C LEU A 295 -4.25 -8.91 -23.05
N LEU A 296 -4.87 -8.04 -22.23
CA LEU A 296 -6.28 -8.14 -21.89
C LEU A 296 -7.15 -7.88 -23.12
N VAL A 297 -6.86 -6.84 -23.90
CA VAL A 297 -7.70 -6.51 -25.06
C VAL A 297 -7.61 -7.55 -26.17
N GLU A 298 -6.44 -8.17 -26.36
CA GLU A 298 -6.24 -9.29 -27.28
C GLU A 298 -7.18 -10.47 -26.99
N ARG A 299 -7.60 -10.64 -25.73
CA ARG A 299 -8.46 -11.74 -25.28
C ARG A 299 -9.96 -11.47 -25.44
N TYR A 300 -10.39 -10.24 -25.76
CA TYR A 300 -11.81 -9.97 -26.10
C TYR A 300 -12.29 -10.78 -27.30
N GLN A 301 -11.39 -11.23 -28.17
CA GLN A 301 -11.75 -12.01 -29.35
C GLN A 301 -12.38 -13.37 -29.03
N ASN A 302 -12.10 -13.93 -27.85
CA ASN A 302 -12.39 -15.33 -27.51
C ASN A 302 -13.24 -15.52 -26.25
N ALA A 303 -13.63 -14.45 -25.57
CA ALA A 303 -14.12 -14.55 -24.20
C ALA A 303 -15.65 -14.55 -24.11
N GLU A 304 -16.23 -15.70 -23.74
CA GLU A 304 -17.49 -15.71 -22.96
C GLU A 304 -17.27 -15.05 -21.57
N ASN A 305 -16.04 -15.12 -21.02
CA ASN A 305 -15.62 -14.51 -19.75
C ASN A 305 -14.25 -13.80 -19.86
N MET A 306 -14.18 -12.49 -19.61
CA MET A 306 -12.91 -11.74 -19.56
C MET A 306 -12.16 -12.02 -18.24
N PRO A 307 -10.83 -12.22 -18.26
CA PRO A 307 -10.04 -12.33 -17.03
C PRO A 307 -10.24 -11.10 -16.13
N LYS A 308 -10.59 -11.33 -14.86
CA LYS A 308 -10.67 -10.28 -13.85
C LYS A 308 -9.30 -10.07 -13.22
N VAL A 309 -8.81 -8.83 -13.29
CA VAL A 309 -7.47 -8.46 -12.81
C VAL A 309 -7.56 -7.23 -11.91
N SER A 310 -6.95 -7.35 -10.74
CA SER A 310 -6.72 -6.26 -9.79
C SER A 310 -5.22 -6.06 -9.61
N LEU A 311 -4.81 -4.84 -9.25
CA LEU A 311 -3.42 -4.46 -9.00
C LEU A 311 -3.27 -3.99 -7.56
N PHE A 312 -2.17 -4.31 -6.90
CA PHE A 312 -1.78 -3.59 -5.69
C PHE A 312 -0.35 -3.06 -5.79
N ILE A 313 -0.08 -2.01 -5.02
CA ILE A 313 1.09 -1.17 -5.16
C ILE A 313 2.13 -1.56 -4.13
N ASP A 314 3.27 -2.04 -4.62
CA ASP A 314 4.44 -2.36 -3.81
C ASP A 314 4.14 -3.35 -2.66
N ASN A 315 5.19 -3.76 -1.97
CA ASN A 315 5.11 -4.63 -0.81
C ASN A 315 5.58 -3.89 0.44
N GLU A 316 4.61 -3.47 1.25
CA GLU A 316 4.79 -2.80 2.55
C GLU A 316 5.72 -1.57 2.52
N PRO A 317 5.52 -0.58 1.62
CA PRO A 317 6.34 0.62 1.60
C PRO A 317 6.26 1.32 2.97
N THR A 318 7.33 1.19 3.74
CA THR A 318 7.45 1.72 5.10
C THR A 318 8.90 2.05 5.40
N TYR A 319 9.10 2.64 6.56
CA TYR A 319 10.41 3.01 7.07
C TYR A 319 10.91 1.92 8.02
N TRP A 320 11.18 0.71 7.52
CA TRP A 320 11.59 -0.38 8.41
C TRP A 320 12.79 0.02 9.25
N ALA A 321 12.60 -0.13 10.55
CA ALA A 321 13.61 0.22 11.52
C ALA A 321 14.47 -1.01 11.85
N ASN A 322 15.69 -0.74 12.28
CA ASN A 322 16.77 -1.72 12.42
C ASN A 322 16.66 -2.56 13.69
N PHE A 323 15.44 -2.96 14.07
CA PHE A 323 15.15 -3.51 15.39
C PHE A 323 15.83 -4.86 15.67
N ALA A 324 16.24 -5.58 14.63
CA ALA A 324 16.99 -6.82 14.76
C ALA A 324 18.46 -6.59 15.16
N TYR A 325 18.98 -5.37 14.95
CA TYR A 325 20.39 -5.03 15.11
C TYR A 325 20.62 -3.76 15.97
N SER A 326 19.55 -3.13 16.48
CA SER A 326 19.59 -2.01 17.42
C SER A 326 18.49 -2.16 18.48
N ASP A 327 18.84 -1.86 19.73
CA ASP A 327 17.90 -1.84 20.85
C ASP A 327 16.95 -0.63 20.83
N SER A 328 17.25 0.40 20.02
CA SER A 328 16.49 1.64 20.02
C SER A 328 15.18 1.54 19.22
N PRO A 329 14.03 1.91 19.81
CA PRO A 329 12.76 2.00 19.08
C PRO A 329 12.71 3.17 18.09
N ASP A 330 13.67 4.09 18.22
CA ASP A 330 13.84 5.24 17.34
C ASP A 330 14.86 4.97 16.21
N SER A 331 15.40 3.75 16.13
CA SER A 331 16.40 3.38 15.12
C SER A 331 15.75 3.00 13.79
N GLY A 332 15.46 3.98 12.93
CA GLY A 332 14.96 3.74 11.58
C GLY A 332 15.50 4.73 10.56
N GLY A 333 14.90 4.78 9.40
CA GLY A 333 15.23 5.69 8.29
C GLY A 333 13.93 6.21 7.69
N ASP A 334 13.90 7.17 6.78
CA ASP A 334 15.00 7.58 5.93
C ASP A 334 15.65 8.91 6.36
N PHE A 335 16.97 8.85 6.61
CA PHE A 335 17.85 9.96 6.92
C PHE A 335 18.84 10.26 5.78
N SER A 336 18.56 9.76 4.57
CA SER A 336 19.34 10.02 3.36
C SER A 336 19.42 11.53 3.07
N LEU A 337 20.39 11.92 2.26
CA LEU A 337 20.55 13.32 1.85
C LEU A 337 19.30 13.85 1.12
N ASP A 338 18.67 13.03 0.28
CA ASP A 338 17.45 13.41 -0.45
C ASP A 338 16.25 13.58 0.49
N ALA A 339 16.05 12.66 1.44
CA ALA A 339 15.03 12.80 2.47
C ALA A 339 15.28 14.05 3.33
N HIS A 340 16.53 14.31 3.72
CA HIS A 340 16.89 15.50 4.47
C HIS A 340 16.59 16.80 3.70
N HIS A 341 16.93 16.85 2.40
CA HIS A 341 16.60 18.00 1.56
C HIS A 341 15.09 18.18 1.36
N ALA A 342 14.33 17.10 1.23
CA ALA A 342 12.87 17.14 1.16
C ALA A 342 12.28 17.69 2.47
N ALA A 343 12.75 17.21 3.62
CA ALA A 343 12.29 17.68 4.92
C ALA A 343 12.59 19.17 5.15
N ILE A 344 13.77 19.65 4.75
CA ILE A 344 14.15 21.07 4.91
C ILE A 344 13.21 21.99 4.10
N LYS A 345 12.75 21.55 2.93
CA LYS A 345 11.74 22.29 2.14
C LYS A 345 10.41 22.43 2.89
N ASP A 346 10.08 21.45 3.72
CA ASP A 346 8.89 21.44 4.59
C ASP A 346 9.15 22.07 5.97
N GLY A 347 10.32 22.67 6.19
CA GLY A 347 10.69 23.30 7.47
C GLY A 347 11.08 22.33 8.58
N VAL A 348 11.41 21.07 8.25
CA VAL A 348 11.81 20.02 9.18
C VAL A 348 13.27 19.62 8.94
N SER A 349 14.09 19.55 9.99
CA SER A 349 15.46 19.04 9.87
C SER A 349 15.51 17.59 10.32
N LEU A 350 15.91 16.66 9.46
CA LEU A 350 16.12 15.25 9.84
C LEU A 350 17.47 14.96 10.53
N ARG A 351 18.44 15.88 10.50
CA ARG A 351 19.75 15.64 11.15
C ARG A 351 19.61 15.78 12.66
N THR A 352 19.62 14.67 13.38
CA THR A 352 19.55 14.63 14.84
C THR A 352 20.90 14.23 15.46
N GLY A 353 21.15 14.74 16.68
CA GLY A 353 22.21 14.23 17.56
C GLY A 353 21.69 13.25 18.62
N GLY A 354 20.46 12.74 18.44
CA GLY A 354 19.68 11.99 19.44
C GLY A 354 18.34 11.49 18.86
N SER A 355 17.38 11.14 19.72
CA SER A 355 16.06 10.60 19.32
C SER A 355 15.29 11.50 18.36
N ILE A 356 14.45 10.88 17.53
CA ILE A 356 13.58 11.54 16.57
C ILE A 356 12.38 12.21 17.27
N THR A 357 12.06 13.44 16.86
CA THR A 357 10.98 14.27 17.42
C THR A 357 9.63 13.96 16.79
N GLU A 358 8.54 14.33 17.45
CA GLU A 358 7.18 14.21 16.90
C GLU A 358 7.06 14.89 15.52
N GLN A 359 7.59 16.10 15.36
CA GLN A 359 7.52 16.82 14.08
C GLN A 359 8.19 16.04 12.94
N GLN A 360 9.32 15.37 13.23
CA GLN A 360 10.01 14.53 12.26
C GLN A 360 9.20 13.27 11.92
N ARG A 361 8.59 12.62 12.91
CA ARG A 361 7.72 11.45 12.70
C ARG A 361 6.51 11.79 11.83
N LEU A 362 5.85 12.91 12.12
CA LEU A 362 4.71 13.40 11.33
C LEU A 362 5.12 13.76 9.90
N TRP A 363 6.30 14.34 9.71
CA TRP A 363 6.84 14.59 8.38
C TRP A 363 7.10 13.29 7.62
N MET A 364 7.68 12.28 8.25
CA MET A 364 7.92 10.98 7.62
C MET A 364 6.61 10.29 7.22
N LEU A 365 5.57 10.31 8.06
CA LEU A 365 4.24 9.81 7.70
C LEU A 365 3.66 10.53 6.46
N LYS A 366 3.80 11.86 6.39
CA LYS A 366 3.44 12.63 5.20
C LYS A 366 4.26 12.21 3.97
N ASN A 367 5.57 12.08 4.12
CA ASN A 367 6.48 11.72 3.04
C ASN A 367 6.19 10.33 2.46
N LEU A 368 5.77 9.39 3.31
CA LEU A 368 5.26 8.08 2.87
C LEU A 368 3.99 8.23 2.01
N ASN A 369 3.07 9.13 2.38
CA ASN A 369 1.90 9.42 1.57
C ASN A 369 2.26 10.07 0.22
N ASP A 370 3.23 10.98 0.19
CA ASP A 370 3.71 11.62 -1.04
C ASP A 370 4.29 10.56 -2.01
N TYR A 371 5.03 9.58 -1.48
CA TYR A 371 5.56 8.45 -2.25
C TYR A 371 4.46 7.60 -2.88
N ILE A 372 3.53 7.10 -2.08
CA ILE A 372 2.48 6.21 -2.59
C ILE A 372 1.58 6.94 -3.59
N CYS A 373 1.29 8.24 -3.39
CA CYS A 373 0.55 9.04 -4.36
C CYS A 373 1.26 9.12 -5.72
N GLY A 374 2.60 9.22 -5.72
CA GLY A 374 3.38 9.24 -6.94
C GLY A 374 3.24 7.95 -7.76
N ILE A 375 3.27 6.79 -7.10
CA ILE A 375 3.17 5.49 -7.76
C ILE A 375 1.73 5.15 -8.14
N SER A 376 0.76 5.43 -7.26
CA SER A 376 -0.66 5.25 -7.58
C SER A 376 -1.06 6.07 -8.80
N ALA A 377 -0.61 7.32 -8.91
CA ALA A 377 -0.87 8.16 -10.08
C ALA A 377 -0.26 7.58 -11.36
N ALA A 378 0.94 7.02 -11.29
CA ALA A 378 1.60 6.41 -12.45
C ALA A 378 0.85 5.17 -12.96
N LEU A 379 0.45 4.27 -12.05
CA LEU A 379 -0.34 3.09 -12.38
C LEU A 379 -1.74 3.46 -12.87
N LYS A 380 -2.40 4.42 -12.21
CA LYS A 380 -3.72 4.93 -12.61
C LYS A 380 -3.68 5.57 -13.98
N ASN A 381 -2.62 6.34 -14.29
CA ASN A 381 -2.43 6.92 -15.62
C ASN A 381 -2.32 5.83 -16.68
N GLY A 382 -1.48 4.80 -16.45
CA GLY A 382 -1.40 3.65 -17.35
C GLY A 382 -2.74 2.93 -17.50
N ALA A 383 -3.47 2.74 -16.39
CA ALA A 383 -4.74 2.02 -16.38
C ALA A 383 -5.90 2.82 -17.00
N ASP A 384 -5.87 4.15 -16.94
CA ASP A 384 -6.88 5.02 -17.55
C ASP A 384 -6.79 5.06 -19.08
N GLN A 385 -5.69 4.58 -19.63
CA GLN A 385 -5.41 4.52 -21.05
C GLN A 385 -5.90 3.21 -21.70
N GLU A 386 -7.08 2.74 -21.27
CA GLU A 386 -7.68 1.48 -21.71
C GLU A 386 -7.80 1.33 -23.23
N TYR A 387 -7.79 0.07 -23.67
CA TYR A 387 -8.06 -0.31 -25.06
C TYR A 387 -9.47 -0.84 -25.21
N ALA A 388 -10.14 -0.47 -26.31
CA ALA A 388 -11.38 -1.12 -26.75
C ALA A 388 -11.11 -2.10 -27.90
N PHE A 389 -11.88 -3.18 -27.94
CA PHE A 389 -11.85 -4.14 -29.04
C PHE A 389 -12.83 -3.72 -30.14
N VAL A 390 -12.39 -3.78 -31.40
CA VAL A 390 -13.17 -3.36 -32.57
C VAL A 390 -13.41 -4.54 -33.51
N SER A 391 -14.69 -4.81 -33.78
CA SER A 391 -15.15 -5.81 -34.73
C SER A 391 -16.19 -5.24 -35.71
N LYS A 392 -16.62 -6.06 -36.67
CA LYS A 392 -17.71 -5.71 -37.60
C LYS A 392 -19.05 -5.50 -36.90
N GLU A 393 -19.23 -6.14 -35.74
CA GLU A 393 -20.45 -6.09 -34.94
C GLU A 393 -20.53 -4.84 -34.06
N GLY A 394 -19.38 -4.27 -33.68
CA GLY A 394 -19.32 -3.06 -32.86
C GLY A 394 -18.00 -2.88 -32.13
N VAL A 395 -18.02 -1.97 -31.15
CA VAL A 395 -16.91 -1.73 -30.23
C VAL A 395 -17.26 -2.34 -28.87
N ALA A 396 -16.39 -3.20 -28.36
CA ALA A 396 -16.47 -3.71 -27.00
C ALA A 396 -15.49 -2.92 -26.11
N TYR A 397 -16.04 -2.28 -25.07
CA TYR A 397 -15.28 -1.48 -24.12
C TYR A 397 -14.93 -2.29 -22.87
N SER A 398 -13.83 -1.91 -22.20
CA SER A 398 -13.34 -2.66 -21.03
C SER A 398 -14.00 -2.33 -19.70
N ASN A 399 -14.88 -1.31 -19.69
CA ASN A 399 -15.57 -0.80 -18.51
C ASN A 399 -14.60 -0.36 -17.39
N ARG A 400 -13.42 0.16 -17.72
CA ARG A 400 -12.45 0.71 -16.76
C ARG A 400 -12.10 -0.19 -15.60
N ASN A 401 -12.19 -1.51 -15.78
CA ASN A 401 -12.02 -2.45 -14.69
C ASN A 401 -10.63 -2.33 -14.05
N LEU A 402 -9.56 -2.25 -14.86
CA LEU A 402 -8.21 -2.16 -14.30
C LEU A 402 -7.96 -0.86 -13.51
N SER A 403 -8.45 0.28 -13.99
CA SER A 403 -8.25 1.59 -13.34
C SER A 403 -8.99 1.73 -12.01
N GLU A 404 -10.07 0.95 -11.83
CA GLU A 404 -10.90 0.97 -10.61
C GLU A 404 -10.60 -0.21 -9.66
N GLN A 405 -9.52 -0.94 -9.94
CA GLN A 405 -9.05 -2.11 -9.18
C GLN A 405 -7.57 -1.98 -8.81
N ILE A 406 -7.11 -0.77 -8.51
CA ILE A 406 -5.74 -0.49 -8.02
C ILE A 406 -5.82 -0.22 -6.53
N TYR A 407 -5.05 -0.96 -5.73
CA TYR A 407 -5.05 -0.89 -4.27
C TYR A 407 -3.66 -0.53 -3.73
N THR A 408 -3.59 0.20 -2.62
CA THR A 408 -2.34 0.42 -1.91
C THR A 408 -1.91 -0.79 -1.07
N HIS A 409 -0.78 -0.73 -0.37
CA HIS A 409 -0.34 -1.78 0.56
C HIS A 409 0.17 -1.17 1.86
N ILE A 410 -0.54 -1.36 2.99
CA ILE A 410 -0.04 -0.88 4.28
C ILE A 410 -0.66 -1.57 5.50
N PHE A 411 0.09 -1.62 6.60
CA PHE A 411 -0.41 -1.92 7.93
C PHE A 411 -1.60 -1.01 8.32
N PRO A 412 -2.70 -1.58 8.87
CA PRO A 412 -3.78 -0.81 9.44
C PRO A 412 -3.37 -0.15 10.76
N THR A 413 -2.39 -0.72 11.46
CA THR A 413 -1.98 -0.30 12.81
C THR A 413 -0.87 0.76 12.80
N PRO A 414 -0.55 1.34 13.97
CA PRO A 414 0.61 2.21 14.11
C PRO A 414 1.92 1.42 13.99
N CYS A 415 2.79 1.85 13.09
CA CYS A 415 4.13 1.31 12.90
C CYS A 415 5.17 2.46 12.92
N TYR A 416 6.46 2.11 12.84
CA TYR A 416 7.50 3.12 12.65
C TYR A 416 7.18 3.95 11.40
N PRO A 417 7.27 5.30 11.45
CA PRO A 417 8.00 6.12 12.41
C PRO A 417 7.19 6.54 13.64
N TYR A 418 5.91 6.20 13.75
CA TYR A 418 5.07 6.69 14.84
C TYR A 418 4.12 5.62 15.40
N PHE A 419 4.53 4.97 16.49
CA PHE A 419 3.75 3.96 17.19
C PHE A 419 2.66 4.57 18.10
N HIS A 420 1.82 5.44 17.54
CA HIS A 420 0.72 6.08 18.26
C HIS A 420 -0.63 5.64 17.66
N PHE A 421 -1.55 5.08 18.46
CA PHE A 421 -2.84 4.56 17.97
C PHE A 421 -3.73 5.60 17.24
N LYS A 422 -3.62 6.88 17.61
CA LYS A 422 -4.23 8.02 16.89
C LYS A 422 -3.53 8.47 15.60
N TYR A 423 -2.42 7.83 15.23
CA TYR A 423 -1.70 8.04 13.97
C TYR A 423 -1.43 6.70 13.29
N PRO A 424 -2.49 5.92 13.00
CA PRO A 424 -2.34 4.62 12.36
C PRO A 424 -1.81 4.76 10.93
N GLN A 425 -1.09 3.75 10.44
CA GLN A 425 -0.37 3.87 9.18
C GLN A 425 -1.27 3.81 7.94
N TRP A 426 -2.49 3.25 8.05
CA TRP A 426 -3.46 3.23 6.93
C TRP A 426 -3.72 4.63 6.35
N GLU A 427 -3.69 5.67 7.18
CA GLU A 427 -3.92 7.04 6.73
C GLU A 427 -2.90 7.48 5.68
N THR A 428 -1.65 6.98 5.74
CA THR A 428 -0.63 7.36 4.77
C THR A 428 -0.87 6.77 3.39
N HIS A 429 -1.87 5.88 3.22
CA HIS A 429 -2.20 5.24 1.96
C HIS A 429 -3.59 5.61 1.43
N VAL A 430 -4.22 6.60 2.05
CA VAL A 430 -5.39 7.24 1.45
C VAL A 430 -4.91 8.17 0.32
N THR A 431 -5.25 7.82 -0.92
CA THR A 431 -4.82 8.53 -2.14
C THR A 431 -6.02 8.92 -3.01
N ASN A 432 -5.79 9.76 -4.03
CA ASN A 432 -6.79 10.08 -5.05
C ASN A 432 -6.87 9.06 -6.18
N ASP A 433 -5.81 8.28 -6.40
CA ASP A 433 -5.62 7.49 -7.62
C ASP A 433 -5.67 5.96 -7.40
N ALA A 434 -5.60 5.51 -6.14
CA ALA A 434 -5.74 4.12 -5.74
C ALA A 434 -6.71 3.96 -4.55
N LYS A 435 -7.31 2.78 -4.45
CA LYS A 435 -8.17 2.35 -3.36
C LYS A 435 -7.31 1.89 -2.17
N LEU A 436 -7.87 1.87 -0.97
CA LEU A 436 -7.12 1.48 0.22
C LEU A 436 -6.91 -0.04 0.24
N GLY A 437 -5.67 -0.49 0.18
CA GLY A 437 -5.31 -1.87 0.48
C GLY A 437 -4.59 -1.95 1.83
N LEU A 438 -5.08 -2.85 2.68
CA LEU A 438 -4.64 -3.07 4.04
C LEU A 438 -3.94 -4.42 4.15
N GLU A 439 -2.86 -4.46 4.91
CA GLU A 439 -2.20 -5.68 5.31
C GLU A 439 -2.89 -6.22 6.56
N GLY A 440 -3.40 -7.44 6.48
CA GLY A 440 -3.80 -8.16 7.66
C GLY A 440 -2.59 -8.52 8.51
N CYS A 441 -2.00 -7.58 9.26
CA CYS A 441 -0.92 -7.76 10.25
C CYS A 441 -1.18 -6.90 11.51
N LEU A 442 -1.02 -7.50 12.71
CA LEU A 442 -1.24 -6.91 14.05
C LEU A 442 -2.70 -6.39 14.28
N TRP A 443 -3.57 -7.16 14.94
CA TRP A 443 -5.04 -7.06 14.78
C TRP A 443 -5.74 -6.51 16.01
N GLY A 444 -6.91 -5.88 15.80
CA GLY A 444 -7.89 -5.73 16.89
C GLY A 444 -8.80 -4.49 16.84
N ASP A 445 -8.45 -3.44 16.09
CA ASP A 445 -9.20 -2.17 16.17
C ASP A 445 -10.17 -1.96 14.99
N LEU A 446 -11.45 -2.29 15.22
CA LEU A 446 -12.52 -2.17 14.24
C LEU A 446 -12.79 -0.71 13.80
N ARG A 447 -12.35 0.30 14.57
CA ARG A 447 -12.53 1.71 14.21
C ARG A 447 -11.88 2.04 12.87
N ILE A 448 -10.75 1.40 12.55
CA ILE A 448 -10.04 1.59 11.28
C ILE A 448 -10.97 1.25 10.10
N MET A 449 -11.75 0.19 10.22
CA MET A 449 -12.68 -0.26 9.18
C MET A 449 -13.88 0.70 9.04
N ASP A 450 -14.37 1.27 10.14
CA ASP A 450 -15.42 2.31 10.11
C ASP A 450 -14.99 3.53 9.27
N TYR A 451 -13.71 3.92 9.38
CA TYR A 451 -13.13 5.01 8.59
C TYR A 451 -12.85 4.59 7.14
N ALA A 452 -12.28 3.40 6.93
CA ALA A 452 -11.86 2.93 5.61
C ALA A 452 -13.00 2.95 4.59
N ILE A 453 -14.20 2.49 4.96
CA ILE A 453 -15.36 2.44 4.05
C ILE A 453 -15.82 3.82 3.56
N GLN A 454 -15.50 4.89 4.30
CA GLN A 454 -15.83 6.26 3.89
C GLN A 454 -14.92 6.80 2.79
N PHE A 455 -13.77 6.16 2.59
CA PHE A 455 -12.83 6.50 1.53
C PHE A 455 -13.03 5.64 0.28
N GLY A 456 -14.10 4.84 0.22
CA GLY A 456 -14.47 4.05 -0.95
C GLY A 456 -14.01 2.60 -0.84
N LYS A 457 -13.70 1.96 -1.98
CA LYS A 457 -13.35 0.54 -2.00
C LYS A 457 -12.12 0.25 -1.15
N LEU A 458 -12.09 -0.95 -0.57
CA LEU A 458 -10.95 -1.47 0.17
C LEU A 458 -10.69 -2.95 -0.16
N ALA A 459 -9.46 -3.38 0.10
CA ALA A 459 -9.04 -4.77 0.03
C ALA A 459 -8.11 -5.11 1.21
N GLU A 460 -8.17 -6.34 1.67
CA GLU A 460 -7.07 -6.96 2.41
C GLU A 460 -6.14 -7.57 1.34
N ILE A 461 -4.89 -7.13 1.31
CA ILE A 461 -3.96 -7.39 0.19
C ILE A 461 -2.72 -8.16 0.64
N ASN A 462 -2.53 -8.39 1.93
CA ASN A 462 -1.46 -9.21 2.49
C ASN A 462 -1.80 -9.66 3.92
N ALA A 463 -2.34 -10.88 4.04
CA ALA A 463 -2.53 -11.54 5.31
C ALA A 463 -1.40 -12.56 5.49
N GLU A 464 -0.35 -12.17 6.22
CA GLU A 464 0.75 -13.07 6.50
C GLU A 464 0.31 -14.23 7.40
N ARG A 465 0.49 -15.48 6.93
CA ARG A 465 0.09 -16.69 7.67
C ARG A 465 0.73 -16.81 9.06
N CYS A 466 1.93 -16.24 9.25
CA CYS A 466 2.66 -16.27 10.53
C CYS A 466 2.02 -15.38 11.61
N CYS A 467 1.18 -14.43 11.20
CA CYS A 467 0.62 -13.43 12.09
C CYS A 467 -0.73 -13.89 12.70
N TYR A 468 -1.39 -14.95 12.19
CA TYR A 468 -2.60 -15.59 12.78
C TYR A 468 -2.38 -17.06 13.12
N PRO A 469 -1.97 -17.39 14.35
CA PRO A 469 -1.69 -18.78 14.71
C PRO A 469 -2.94 -19.66 14.84
N ASN A 470 -4.16 -19.10 14.98
CA ASN A 470 -5.32 -19.86 15.46
C ASN A 470 -6.55 -19.97 14.53
N ASP A 471 -6.62 -19.31 13.36
CA ASP A 471 -7.59 -19.56 12.26
C ASP A 471 -7.54 -18.41 11.21
N HIS A 472 -8.40 -18.50 10.18
CA HIS A 472 -8.62 -17.47 9.15
C HIS A 472 -9.85 -16.57 9.43
N THR A 473 -10.40 -16.58 10.66
CA THR A 473 -11.68 -15.88 10.95
C THR A 473 -11.61 -14.37 10.80
N PHE A 474 -10.40 -13.81 10.76
CA PHE A 474 -10.16 -12.41 10.44
C PHE A 474 -10.81 -11.97 9.11
N LEU A 475 -10.95 -12.90 8.14
CA LEU A 475 -11.61 -12.64 6.86
C LEU A 475 -13.07 -12.21 7.02
N HIS A 476 -13.74 -12.61 8.10
CA HIS A 476 -15.12 -12.18 8.39
C HIS A 476 -15.22 -10.68 8.59
N MET A 477 -14.22 -10.05 9.22
CA MET A 477 -14.19 -8.60 9.42
C MET A 477 -14.13 -7.87 8.08
N TYR A 478 -13.17 -8.21 7.22
CA TYR A 478 -13.06 -7.62 5.89
C TYR A 478 -14.31 -7.86 5.05
N TYR A 479 -14.88 -9.06 5.13
CA TYR A 479 -16.13 -9.37 4.45
C TYR A 479 -17.28 -8.44 4.91
N MET A 480 -17.49 -8.32 6.22
CA MET A 480 -18.54 -7.46 6.83
C MET A 480 -18.38 -5.98 6.47
N TYR A 481 -17.14 -5.50 6.35
CA TYR A 481 -16.86 -4.12 5.95
C TYR A 481 -16.83 -3.92 4.44
N GLY A 482 -17.30 -4.90 3.66
CA GLY A 482 -17.48 -4.74 2.22
C GLY A 482 -16.18 -4.80 1.42
N SER A 483 -15.12 -5.38 1.98
CA SER A 483 -13.87 -5.61 1.26
C SER A 483 -14.11 -6.39 -0.02
N GLU A 484 -13.37 -6.02 -1.05
CA GLU A 484 -13.41 -6.63 -2.38
C GLU A 484 -12.57 -7.89 -2.43
N ALA A 485 -11.48 -7.93 -1.65
CA ALA A 485 -10.55 -9.04 -1.64
C ALA A 485 -9.88 -9.27 -0.27
N GLY A 486 -9.33 -10.48 -0.10
CA GLY A 486 -8.36 -10.89 0.92
C GLY A 486 -7.26 -11.74 0.28
N MET A 487 -6.00 -11.58 0.65
CA MET A 487 -4.87 -12.29 0.05
C MET A 487 -4.01 -12.97 1.10
N ILE A 488 -3.96 -14.30 1.07
CA ILE A 488 -3.17 -15.08 2.02
C ILE A 488 -1.73 -15.24 1.52
N PHE A 489 -0.79 -14.68 2.27
CA PHE A 489 0.64 -14.82 2.03
C PHE A 489 1.21 -16.03 2.79
N ASN A 490 2.20 -16.69 2.21
CA ASN A 490 2.89 -17.85 2.81
C ASN A 490 1.93 -18.99 3.22
N TYR A 491 0.91 -19.24 2.40
CA TYR A 491 -0.14 -20.21 2.69
C TYR A 491 0.35 -21.67 2.71
N TYR A 492 -0.33 -22.51 3.49
CA TYR A 492 -0.13 -23.95 3.58
C TYR A 492 -1.16 -24.75 2.76
N PRO A 493 -0.85 -26.01 2.40
CA PRO A 493 -1.74 -26.83 1.56
C PRO A 493 -3.17 -27.03 2.09
N ASP A 494 -3.42 -26.92 3.40
CA ASP A 494 -4.75 -27.09 4.00
C ASP A 494 -5.53 -25.78 4.19
N ASP A 495 -4.89 -24.61 4.04
CA ASP A 495 -5.55 -23.31 4.19
C ASP A 495 -6.80 -23.14 3.29
N PRO A 496 -6.83 -23.62 2.01
CA PRO A 496 -8.05 -23.56 1.21
C PRO A 496 -9.27 -24.26 1.84
N LYS A 497 -9.04 -25.37 2.55
CA LYS A 497 -10.12 -26.10 3.24
C LYS A 497 -10.57 -25.37 4.50
N GLU A 498 -9.63 -24.81 5.27
CA GLU A 498 -9.95 -24.02 6.46
C GLU A 498 -10.78 -22.78 6.10
N ILE A 499 -10.41 -22.09 5.01
CA ILE A 499 -11.14 -20.91 4.51
C ILE A 499 -12.55 -21.31 4.03
N ARG A 500 -12.70 -22.46 3.39
CA ARG A 500 -14.01 -22.99 3.01
C ARG A 500 -14.93 -23.17 4.21
N GLU A 501 -14.42 -23.69 5.32
CA GLU A 501 -15.22 -23.94 6.53
C GLU A 501 -15.76 -22.65 7.15
N ILE A 502 -14.95 -21.60 7.19
CA ILE A 502 -15.38 -20.31 7.74
C ILE A 502 -16.19 -19.46 6.76
N GLY A 503 -16.14 -19.77 5.46
CA GLY A 503 -16.85 -19.04 4.40
C GLY A 503 -18.36 -19.28 4.34
N GLU A 504 -18.94 -19.98 5.32
CA GLU A 504 -20.38 -20.21 5.50
C GLU A 504 -20.97 -19.41 6.67
N ALA A 505 -20.20 -18.48 7.25
CA ALA A 505 -20.57 -17.75 8.46
C ALA A 505 -21.45 -16.51 8.23
N GLY A 506 -21.99 -16.29 7.03
CA GLY A 506 -22.74 -15.07 6.66
C GLY A 506 -23.93 -14.72 7.58
N ASN A 507 -24.56 -15.73 8.17
CA ASN A 507 -25.67 -15.58 9.12
C ASN A 507 -25.24 -15.30 10.58
N THR A 508 -23.94 -15.20 10.86
CA THR A 508 -23.40 -14.92 12.20
C THR A 508 -23.73 -13.49 12.60
N LEU A 509 -24.08 -13.28 13.87
CA LEU A 509 -24.47 -11.96 14.39
C LEU A 509 -23.24 -11.11 14.73
N PHE A 510 -23.14 -9.94 14.13
CA PHE A 510 -22.16 -8.92 14.48
C PHE A 510 -22.55 -8.21 15.78
N THR A 511 -21.58 -7.96 16.65
CA THR A 511 -21.78 -7.22 17.91
C THR A 511 -20.99 -5.93 17.83
N ASP A 512 -21.67 -4.80 18.00
CA ASP A 512 -21.04 -3.48 18.03
C ASP A 512 -20.01 -3.41 19.18
N PRO A 513 -18.79 -2.91 18.93
CA PRO A 513 -17.82 -2.70 20.00
C PRO A 513 -18.27 -1.60 20.95
N ASP A 514 -18.00 -1.79 22.24
CA ASP A 514 -18.27 -0.79 23.27
C ASP A 514 -16.95 -0.08 23.67
N TYR A 515 -16.89 1.22 23.43
CA TYR A 515 -15.72 2.04 23.76
C TYR A 515 -16.00 2.82 25.03
N ALA A 516 -15.25 2.56 26.10
CA ALA A 516 -15.35 3.32 27.35
C ALA A 516 -14.64 4.69 27.25
N TYR A 517 -15.00 5.62 28.13
CA TYR A 517 -14.45 6.97 28.12
C TYR A 517 -13.08 7.01 28.82
N PRO A 518 -11.96 7.34 28.15
CA PRO A 518 -10.66 7.46 28.79
C PRO A 518 -10.61 8.66 29.74
N VAL A 519 -10.40 8.40 31.03
CA VAL A 519 -10.21 9.44 32.06
C VAL A 519 -8.73 9.70 32.30
N TYR A 520 -7.92 8.64 32.22
CA TYR A 520 -6.48 8.69 32.37
C TYR A 520 -5.81 7.90 31.26
N THR A 521 -4.73 8.44 30.70
CA THR A 521 -3.88 7.79 29.69
C THR A 521 -2.42 8.12 29.98
N TYR A 522 -1.56 7.12 29.89
CA TYR A 522 -0.11 7.25 29.92
C TYR A 522 0.49 6.24 28.94
N ASP A 523 1.22 6.74 27.96
CA ASP A 523 1.93 5.93 26.98
C ASP A 523 3.43 6.21 27.10
N VAL A 524 4.17 5.14 27.43
CA VAL A 524 5.59 5.19 27.78
C VAL A 524 6.44 5.70 26.61
N PHE A 525 5.93 5.59 25.38
CA PHE A 525 6.64 6.07 24.20
C PHE A 525 6.72 7.60 24.13
N PHE A 526 5.73 8.32 24.65
CA PHE A 526 5.63 9.79 24.53
C PHE A 526 5.97 10.53 25.82
N ASP A 527 5.71 9.92 26.97
CA ASP A 527 5.77 10.58 28.29
C ASP A 527 7.07 10.25 29.05
N GLU A 528 8.23 10.47 28.40
CA GLU A 528 9.54 9.95 28.83
C GLU A 528 10.08 10.46 30.19
N ALA A 529 9.45 11.48 30.79
CA ALA A 529 10.01 12.15 31.96
C ALA A 529 9.17 12.00 33.25
N ASP A 530 7.83 12.01 33.18
CA ASP A 530 6.95 11.87 34.34
C ASP A 530 5.56 11.42 33.89
N ALA A 531 5.15 10.20 34.26
CA ALA A 531 3.78 9.75 34.02
C ALA A 531 2.78 10.80 34.58
N PRO A 532 1.71 11.17 33.86
CA PRO A 532 0.70 12.06 34.39
C PRO A 532 0.22 11.60 35.77
N GLY A 533 0.09 12.52 36.73
CA GLY A 533 -0.35 12.14 38.07
C GLY A 533 0.59 11.18 38.83
N LEU A 534 1.86 11.03 38.43
CA LEU A 534 2.84 10.23 39.16
C LEU A 534 3.00 10.74 40.60
N ILE A 535 2.73 9.87 41.56
CA ILE A 535 2.91 10.13 42.98
C ILE A 535 4.22 9.56 43.47
N LYS A 536 4.56 8.35 43.01
CA LYS A 536 5.73 7.62 43.50
C LYS A 536 6.25 6.66 42.44
N ASN A 537 7.57 6.67 42.23
CA ASN A 537 8.29 5.64 41.47
C ASN A 537 9.31 4.96 42.40
N GLU A 538 9.14 3.65 42.59
CA GLU A 538 9.97 2.81 43.43
C GLU A 538 10.68 1.76 42.57
N GLY A 539 11.75 2.18 41.89
CA GLY A 539 12.64 1.24 41.20
C GLY A 539 12.12 0.74 39.85
N VAL A 540 11.41 1.58 39.11
CA VAL A 540 11.00 1.33 37.71
C VAL A 540 11.61 2.39 36.80
N ALA A 541 12.00 2.00 35.59
CA ALA A 541 12.55 2.92 34.59
C ALA A 541 12.00 2.60 33.20
N ILE A 542 11.95 3.63 32.35
CA ILE A 542 11.68 3.49 30.93
C ILE A 542 12.94 2.95 30.26
N ARG A 543 12.79 1.90 29.45
CA ARG A 543 13.89 1.33 28.66
C ARG A 543 13.46 1.15 27.20
N PRO A 544 14.40 1.36 26.26
CA PRO A 544 14.17 0.98 24.87
C PRO A 544 14.10 -0.55 24.78
N TYR A 545 13.17 -1.05 23.98
CA TYR A 545 12.99 -2.48 23.76
C TYR A 545 12.38 -2.78 22.39
N ARG A 546 13.21 -3.22 21.45
CA ARG A 546 12.83 -3.43 20.05
C ARG A 546 12.11 -2.21 19.47
N GLN A 547 10.83 -2.35 19.14
CA GLN A 547 9.98 -1.33 18.52
C GLN A 547 9.34 -0.35 19.52
N ARG A 548 9.50 -0.56 20.83
CA ARG A 548 8.77 0.20 21.87
C ARG A 548 9.71 0.76 22.93
N LYS A 549 9.20 1.75 23.67
CA LYS A 549 9.72 2.10 25.00
C LYS A 549 8.82 1.43 26.02
N VAL A 550 9.43 0.76 27.00
CA VAL A 550 8.69 -0.03 27.98
C VAL A 550 9.09 0.36 29.40
N LEU A 551 8.14 0.27 30.31
CA LEU A 551 8.33 0.46 31.73
C LEU A 551 8.64 -0.90 32.37
N GLN A 552 9.79 -1.00 33.04
CA GLN A 552 10.27 -2.22 33.69
C GLN A 552 11.13 -1.92 34.94
N PRO A 553 11.35 -2.91 35.84
CA PRO A 553 12.23 -2.72 36.99
C PRO A 553 13.65 -2.30 36.60
N VAL A 554 14.35 -1.52 37.43
CA VAL A 554 15.73 -1.07 37.12
C VAL A 554 16.76 -2.20 37.17
N LYS A 555 16.46 -3.26 37.90
CA LYS A 555 17.27 -4.47 38.09
C LYS A 555 16.34 -5.65 38.37
N PRO A 556 16.79 -6.91 38.24
CA PRO A 556 16.00 -8.05 38.64
C PRO A 556 15.47 -7.91 40.07
N GLY A 557 14.20 -8.21 40.26
CA GLY A 557 13.43 -7.96 41.46
C GLY A 557 12.16 -7.17 41.17
N LYS A 558 11.71 -6.42 42.17
CA LYS A 558 10.43 -5.72 42.19
C LYS A 558 10.64 -4.22 42.02
N GLY A 559 9.81 -3.60 41.20
CA GLY A 559 9.64 -2.16 41.13
C GLY A 559 8.17 -1.78 41.01
N SER A 560 7.78 -0.58 41.42
CA SER A 560 6.40 -0.10 41.25
C SER A 560 6.27 1.38 40.92
N ILE A 561 5.23 1.74 40.20
CA ILE A 561 4.75 3.11 40.03
C ILE A 561 3.39 3.29 40.71
N THR A 562 3.15 4.45 41.30
CA THR A 562 1.85 4.84 41.88
C THR A 562 1.38 6.12 41.21
N LEU A 563 0.18 6.08 40.66
CA LEU A 563 -0.44 7.13 39.85
C LEU A 563 -1.74 7.60 40.52
N ASN A 564 -1.97 8.92 40.54
CA ASN A 564 -3.31 9.48 40.72
C ASN A 564 -3.98 9.53 39.34
N VAL A 565 -5.03 8.75 39.17
CA VAL A 565 -5.71 8.58 37.88
C VAL A 565 -7.02 9.37 37.78
N GLY A 566 -7.25 10.32 38.70
CA GLY A 566 -8.45 11.16 38.73
C GLY A 566 -9.27 10.96 40.00
N LYS A 567 -10.52 11.42 39.99
CA LYS A 567 -11.43 11.30 41.14
C LYS A 567 -12.44 10.19 40.91
N ILE A 568 -12.94 9.59 41.99
CA ILE A 568 -13.94 8.52 41.91
C ILE A 568 -15.21 8.97 41.17
N LYS A 569 -15.64 10.23 41.34
CA LYS A 569 -16.77 10.81 40.60
C LYS A 569 -16.57 10.86 39.07
N ASP A 570 -15.34 10.78 38.57
CA ASP A 570 -15.05 10.78 37.13
C ASP A 570 -15.33 9.39 36.51
N TYR A 571 -15.61 8.39 37.35
CA TYR A 571 -15.92 7.00 37.03
C TYR A 571 -17.33 6.58 37.52
N PRO A 572 -18.40 7.26 37.08
CA PRO A 572 -19.74 7.13 37.65
C PRO A 572 -20.36 5.72 37.55
N HIS A 573 -19.89 4.89 36.62
CA HIS A 573 -20.37 3.53 36.38
C HIS A 573 -19.29 2.47 36.59
N GLY A 574 -18.25 2.80 37.35
CA GLY A 574 -17.08 1.96 37.56
C GLY A 574 -15.85 2.46 36.81
N ALA A 575 -14.71 1.85 37.10
CA ALA A 575 -13.44 2.12 36.44
C ALA A 575 -12.90 0.83 35.87
N ARG A 576 -12.32 0.89 34.67
CA ARG A 576 -11.67 -0.23 33.99
C ARG A 576 -10.26 0.16 33.63
N LEU A 577 -9.32 -0.70 33.98
CA LEU A 577 -7.93 -0.58 33.57
C LEU A 577 -7.75 -1.29 32.22
N GLU A 578 -7.15 -0.59 31.28
CA GLU A 578 -6.63 -1.12 30.02
C GLU A 578 -5.11 -0.98 30.05
N LEU A 579 -4.40 -2.11 29.97
CA LEU A 579 -2.95 -2.17 29.97
C LEU A 579 -2.46 -2.84 28.70
N MET A 580 -1.42 -2.28 28.10
CA MET A 580 -0.63 -2.98 27.08
C MET A 580 0.73 -3.35 27.65
N GLY A 581 1.06 -4.63 27.59
CA GLY A 581 2.23 -5.19 28.27
C GLY A 581 2.39 -6.69 28.06
N PHE A 582 3.56 -7.20 28.45
CA PHE A 582 3.80 -8.62 28.62
C PHE A 582 3.75 -9.00 30.10
N VAL A 583 3.00 -10.06 30.40
CA VAL A 583 2.90 -10.62 31.75
C VAL A 583 3.35 -12.08 31.72
N LYS A 584 4.46 -12.34 32.41
CA LYS A 584 5.09 -13.65 32.57
C LYS A 584 5.14 -13.99 34.07
N PRO A 585 4.08 -14.61 34.63
CA PRO A 585 4.01 -14.92 36.05
C PRO A 585 5.16 -15.81 36.53
N LYS A 586 5.70 -16.68 35.65
CA LYS A 586 6.87 -17.52 35.95
C LYS A 586 8.14 -16.71 36.25
N ASN A 587 8.23 -15.47 35.75
CA ASN A 587 9.34 -14.55 36.00
C ASN A 587 8.97 -13.41 36.96
N GLY A 588 7.95 -13.55 37.81
CA GLY A 588 7.58 -12.57 38.84
C GLY A 588 6.20 -11.93 38.64
N GLY A 589 5.82 -11.59 37.41
CA GLY A 589 4.49 -11.10 37.06
C GLY A 589 4.25 -9.60 37.29
N ILE A 590 3.00 -9.19 37.13
CA ILE A 590 2.54 -7.82 37.35
C ILE A 590 1.35 -7.84 38.32
N THR A 591 1.38 -6.97 39.33
CA THR A 591 0.31 -6.80 40.32
C THR A 591 -0.24 -5.39 40.27
N ILE A 592 -1.57 -5.28 40.27
CA ILE A 592 -2.31 -4.03 40.27
C ILE A 592 -2.91 -3.82 41.66
N SER A 593 -2.73 -2.64 42.25
CA SER A 593 -3.35 -2.27 43.52
C SER A 593 -4.16 -0.98 43.38
N VAL A 594 -5.31 -0.90 44.05
CA VAL A 594 -6.21 0.27 44.00
C VAL A 594 -6.48 0.80 45.41
N GLY A 595 -6.45 2.13 45.57
CA GLY A 595 -6.63 2.80 46.86
C GLY A 595 -7.14 4.23 46.74
N LYS A 596 -7.55 4.78 47.89
CA LYS A 596 -8.03 6.17 48.05
C LYS A 596 -6.94 7.13 48.56
N THR A 597 -5.80 6.60 48.94
CA THR A 597 -4.59 7.32 49.36
C THR A 597 -3.38 6.57 48.83
N PRO A 598 -2.27 7.26 48.51
CA PRO A 598 -1.10 6.62 47.93
C PRO A 598 -0.38 5.63 48.87
N GLU A 599 -0.66 5.65 50.17
CA GLU A 599 -0.07 4.76 51.18
C GLU A 599 -0.95 3.55 51.56
N SER A 600 -2.21 3.49 51.10
CA SER A 600 -3.17 2.47 51.52
C SER A 600 -4.02 1.96 50.35
N PHE A 601 -3.65 0.80 49.83
CA PHE A 601 -4.39 0.06 48.82
C PHE A 601 -5.29 -0.97 49.48
N ILE A 602 -6.53 -1.05 49.03
CA ILE A 602 -7.57 -1.90 49.64
C ILE A 602 -7.97 -3.06 48.73
N TRP A 603 -7.44 -3.07 47.51
CA TRP A 603 -7.58 -4.15 46.56
C TRP A 603 -6.26 -4.39 45.84
N GLU A 604 -5.97 -5.66 45.58
CA GLU A 604 -4.82 -6.13 44.81
C GLU A 604 -5.24 -7.26 43.87
N TYR A 605 -4.67 -7.27 42.68
CA TYR A 605 -4.90 -8.28 41.66
C TYR A 605 -3.63 -8.58 40.88
N ALA A 606 -3.20 -9.84 40.92
CA ALA A 606 -2.10 -10.32 40.11
C ALA A 606 -2.61 -10.66 38.71
N LEU A 607 -2.02 -10.05 37.68
CA LEU A 607 -2.42 -10.28 36.30
C LEU A 607 -2.07 -11.71 35.85
N PRO A 608 -2.97 -12.36 35.08
CA PRO A 608 -2.67 -13.66 34.47
C PRO A 608 -1.55 -13.53 33.43
N GLN A 609 -1.05 -14.68 32.96
CA GLN A 609 -0.10 -14.71 31.86
C GLN A 609 -0.70 -14.05 30.61
N HIS A 610 0.07 -13.16 29.99
CA HIS A 610 -0.31 -12.41 28.80
C HIS A 610 0.89 -12.33 27.87
N ASP A 611 0.76 -13.02 26.73
CA ASP A 611 1.87 -13.30 25.82
C ASP A 611 1.70 -12.67 24.44
N ASN A 612 0.56 -12.04 24.17
CA ASN A 612 0.27 -11.38 22.93
C ASN A 612 0.54 -9.87 23.08
N THR A 613 1.37 -9.27 22.23
CA THR A 613 1.61 -7.81 22.29
C THR A 613 0.45 -6.98 21.77
N ASP A 614 -0.46 -7.61 21.05
CA ASP A 614 -1.47 -6.91 20.27
C ASP A 614 -2.80 -6.88 21.02
N ASP A 615 -2.97 -7.77 22.00
CA ASP A 615 -4.13 -7.79 22.89
C ASP A 615 -3.94 -6.80 24.05
N VAL A 616 -5.05 -6.17 24.45
CA VAL A 616 -5.12 -5.36 25.66
C VAL A 616 -5.49 -6.21 26.87
N ILE A 617 -4.84 -5.95 28.01
CA ILE A 617 -5.24 -6.52 29.29
C ILE A 617 -6.31 -5.61 29.90
N LEU A 618 -7.55 -6.10 29.95
CA LEU A 618 -8.67 -5.40 30.57
C LEU A 618 -8.96 -5.93 31.97
N THR A 619 -9.15 -5.05 32.94
CA THR A 619 -9.48 -5.41 34.32
C THR A 619 -10.38 -4.37 34.96
N ASP A 620 -11.54 -4.78 35.49
CA ASP A 620 -12.42 -3.88 36.24
C ASP A 620 -11.82 -3.57 37.62
N LEU A 621 -11.83 -2.29 38.00
CA LEU A 621 -11.29 -1.79 39.26
C LEU A 621 -12.42 -1.62 40.29
N PRO A 622 -12.29 -2.16 41.51
CA PRO A 622 -13.35 -2.14 42.51
C PRO A 622 -13.40 -0.79 43.24
N ILE A 623 -14.09 0.17 42.64
CA ILE A 623 -14.22 1.54 43.17
C ILE A 623 -15.60 1.84 43.79
N GLY A 624 -16.56 0.92 43.68
CA GLY A 624 -17.97 1.16 44.02
C GLY A 624 -18.23 1.49 45.50
N GLU A 625 -17.34 1.11 46.41
CA GLU A 625 -17.45 1.41 47.85
C GLU A 625 -16.77 2.73 48.25
N PHE A 626 -16.12 3.43 47.31
CA PHE A 626 -15.32 4.61 47.62
C PHE A 626 -16.20 5.87 47.60
N ASP A 627 -15.93 6.83 48.49
CA ASP A 627 -16.59 8.13 48.42
C ASP A 627 -16.26 8.84 47.09
N PRO A 628 -17.26 9.34 46.33
CA PRO A 628 -17.06 9.99 45.04
C PRO A 628 -16.10 11.20 45.05
N THR A 629 -15.89 11.81 46.22
CA THR A 629 -14.99 12.96 46.39
C THR A 629 -13.52 12.58 46.55
N ASN A 630 -13.23 11.30 46.84
CA ASN A 630 -11.86 10.81 46.97
C ASN A 630 -11.14 10.78 45.62
N ASP A 631 -9.82 10.89 45.67
CA ASP A 631 -8.94 10.58 44.54
C ASP A 631 -8.82 9.05 44.38
N LEU A 632 -8.58 8.61 43.14
CA LEU A 632 -8.33 7.22 42.78
C LEU A 632 -6.83 7.04 42.53
N TYR A 633 -6.20 6.17 43.33
CA TYR A 633 -4.79 5.82 43.16
C TYR A 633 -4.65 4.42 42.62
N LEU A 634 -3.83 4.29 41.57
CA LEU A 634 -3.45 3.04 40.93
C LEU A 634 -1.98 2.78 41.19
N LYS A 635 -1.65 1.66 41.80
CA LYS A 635 -0.27 1.17 41.90
C LYS A 635 -0.08 0.00 40.95
N ILE A 636 0.96 0.06 40.13
CA ILE A 636 1.36 -1.01 39.23
C ILE A 636 2.74 -1.47 39.66
N GLU A 637 2.81 -2.72 40.08
CA GLU A 637 4.01 -3.37 40.55
C GLU A 637 4.46 -4.43 39.54
N ILE A 638 5.69 -4.27 39.05
CA ILE A 638 6.29 -5.14 38.05
C ILE A 638 7.41 -5.91 38.73
N THR A 639 7.38 -7.24 38.64
CA THR A 639 8.43 -8.10 39.17
C THR A 639 9.06 -8.91 38.03
N SER A 640 10.39 -8.86 37.95
CA SER A 640 11.18 -9.61 36.97
C SER A 640 12.33 -10.31 37.71
N ASN A 641 12.25 -11.62 37.92
CA ASN A 641 13.24 -12.37 38.70
C ASN A 641 14.59 -12.52 37.96
N SER A 642 14.56 -12.56 36.63
CA SER A 642 15.72 -12.44 35.76
C SER A 642 15.44 -11.46 34.61
N PHE A 643 16.52 -10.94 34.04
CA PHE A 643 16.51 -10.28 32.74
C PHE A 643 17.21 -11.14 31.68
N ASP A 644 16.98 -12.47 31.70
CA ASP A 644 17.58 -13.38 30.72
C ASP A 644 17.39 -12.89 29.27
N GLU A 645 18.30 -13.29 28.38
CA GLU A 645 18.34 -12.83 26.98
C GLU A 645 17.08 -13.19 26.15
N ASP A 646 16.23 -14.09 26.64
CA ASP A 646 14.94 -14.37 26.01
C ASP A 646 13.88 -13.34 26.40
N TRP A 647 13.74 -12.36 25.51
CA TRP A 647 12.77 -11.27 25.52
C TRP A 647 11.32 -11.73 25.79
N ALA A 648 10.97 -12.97 25.42
CA ALA A 648 9.64 -13.54 25.63
C ALA A 648 9.37 -13.94 27.10
N GLN A 649 10.33 -13.75 28.00
CA GLN A 649 10.22 -14.09 29.42
C GLN A 649 10.14 -12.86 30.34
N LEU A 650 10.19 -11.64 29.80
CA LEU A 650 10.19 -10.39 30.58
C LEU A 650 8.78 -9.90 30.93
N ASN A 651 8.67 -9.19 32.07
CA ASN A 651 7.47 -8.47 32.48
C ASN A 651 7.68 -6.97 32.22
N TYR A 652 6.81 -6.35 31.42
CA TYR A 652 6.90 -4.92 31.12
C TYR A 652 5.56 -4.39 30.59
N ILE A 653 5.37 -3.07 30.70
CA ILE A 653 4.17 -2.36 30.19
C ILE A 653 4.60 -1.18 29.33
N TRP A 654 3.80 -0.79 28.34
CA TRP A 654 4.08 0.39 27.52
C TRP A 654 2.89 1.34 27.37
N SER A 655 1.67 0.92 27.71
CA SER A 655 0.50 1.81 27.74
C SER A 655 -0.41 1.48 28.92
N ILE A 656 -0.92 2.53 29.56
CA ILE A 656 -1.78 2.48 30.74
C ILE A 656 -2.95 3.44 30.53
N ARG A 657 -4.16 2.91 30.50
CA ARG A 657 -5.39 3.71 30.41
C ARG A 657 -6.37 3.30 31.50
N VAL A 658 -6.99 4.29 32.14
CA VAL A 658 -8.11 4.05 33.07
C VAL A 658 -9.36 4.67 32.48
N LEU A 659 -10.29 3.79 32.13
CA LEU A 659 -11.50 4.06 31.38
C LEU A 659 -12.70 4.09 32.33
N ALA A 660 -13.65 4.99 32.06
CA ALA A 660 -14.97 5.04 32.67
C ALA A 660 -15.99 4.41 31.71
N PRO A 661 -16.55 3.23 32.02
CA PRO A 661 -17.67 2.68 31.27
C PRO A 661 -18.86 3.64 31.26
N TYR A 662 -19.65 3.58 30.20
CA TYR A 662 -20.91 4.30 30.12
C TYR A 662 -22.02 3.55 30.88
N GLU A 663 -23.15 4.23 31.12
CA GLU A 663 -24.32 3.63 31.80
C GLU A 663 -24.89 2.43 31.04
N LYS A 664 -24.73 2.41 29.72
CA LYS A 664 -25.27 1.41 28.79
C LYS A 664 -24.16 0.90 27.87
N HIS A 665 -24.37 -0.27 27.28
CA HIS A 665 -23.52 -0.80 26.22
C HIS A 665 -23.99 -0.30 24.85
N ALA A 666 -23.05 -0.15 23.92
CA ALA A 666 -23.37 0.17 22.54
C ALA A 666 -24.29 -0.89 21.90
N GLY A 667 -25.21 -0.46 21.03
CA GLY A 667 -26.10 -1.34 20.28
C GLY A 667 -27.58 -0.99 20.41
N HIS A 668 -28.43 -1.84 19.81
CA HIS A 668 -29.88 -1.70 19.82
C HIS A 668 -30.49 -1.99 21.18
N ALA A 669 -31.47 -1.18 21.57
CA ALA A 669 -32.13 -1.29 22.88
C ALA A 669 -32.95 -2.60 23.04
N ASP A 670 -33.38 -3.21 21.94
CA ASP A 670 -34.08 -4.49 21.90
C ASP A 670 -33.14 -5.71 21.76
N GLY A 671 -31.83 -5.48 21.68
CA GLY A 671 -30.81 -6.51 21.46
C GLY A 671 -30.66 -6.98 20.02
N PHE A 672 -31.28 -6.29 19.04
CA PHE A 672 -31.09 -6.57 17.62
C PHE A 672 -29.61 -6.45 17.23
N ARG A 673 -29.18 -7.34 16.32
CA ARG A 673 -27.84 -7.38 15.74
C ARG A 673 -27.94 -7.73 14.27
N PHE A 674 -27.13 -7.07 13.45
CA PHE A 674 -27.01 -7.42 12.03
C PHE A 674 -26.26 -8.73 11.87
N THR A 675 -26.62 -9.52 10.85
CA THR A 675 -25.76 -10.60 10.39
C THR A 675 -24.54 -10.06 9.65
N TYR A 676 -23.54 -10.90 9.41
CA TYR A 676 -22.36 -10.52 8.62
C TYR A 676 -22.75 -10.09 7.19
N ASP A 677 -23.70 -10.79 6.56
CA ASP A 677 -24.22 -10.45 5.24
C ASP A 677 -24.96 -9.09 5.24
N GLU A 678 -25.77 -8.83 6.26
CA GLU A 678 -26.48 -7.55 6.40
C GLU A 678 -25.51 -6.39 6.61
N LYS A 679 -24.49 -6.57 7.48
CA LYS A 679 -23.43 -5.58 7.69
C LYS A 679 -22.64 -5.34 6.41
N ARG A 680 -22.32 -6.38 5.64
CA ARG A 680 -21.64 -6.26 4.33
C ARG A 680 -22.43 -5.40 3.36
N ALA A 681 -23.74 -5.63 3.20
CA ALA A 681 -24.56 -4.82 2.30
C ALA A 681 -24.54 -3.33 2.67
N LEU A 682 -24.65 -3.02 3.97
CA LEU A 682 -24.63 -1.65 4.48
C LEU A 682 -23.28 -0.98 4.24
N SER A 683 -22.18 -1.68 4.54
CA SER A 683 -20.82 -1.18 4.28
C SER A 683 -20.60 -0.93 2.79
N ARG A 684 -21.03 -1.86 1.92
CA ARG A 684 -20.92 -1.70 0.46
C ARG A 684 -21.76 -0.54 -0.06
N MET A 685 -22.94 -0.31 0.49
CA MET A 685 -23.76 0.85 0.11
C MET A 685 -23.01 2.17 0.33
N VAL A 686 -22.31 2.31 1.47
CA VAL A 686 -21.45 3.47 1.75
C VAL A 686 -20.29 3.54 0.75
N ILE A 687 -19.57 2.44 0.57
CA ILE A 687 -18.42 2.35 -0.37
C ILE A 687 -18.82 2.83 -1.77
N TYR A 688 -19.87 2.24 -2.34
CA TYR A 688 -20.27 2.50 -3.72
C TYR A 688 -20.95 3.87 -3.88
N ARG A 689 -21.60 4.41 -2.84
CA ARG A 689 -22.04 5.80 -2.82
C ARG A 689 -20.82 6.74 -2.92
N ARG A 690 -19.77 6.50 -2.14
CA ARG A 690 -18.53 7.29 -2.18
C ARG A 690 -17.80 7.17 -3.52
N GLU A 691 -17.79 5.99 -4.13
CA GLU A 691 -17.22 5.84 -5.49
C GLU A 691 -18.03 6.60 -6.55
N CYS A 692 -19.36 6.59 -6.46
CA CYS A 692 -20.22 7.41 -7.33
C CYS A 692 -19.94 8.91 -7.13
N ASP A 693 -19.85 9.37 -5.88
CA ASP A 693 -19.59 10.78 -5.55
C ASP A 693 -18.26 11.26 -6.15
N LYS A 694 -17.19 10.46 -6.03
CA LYS A 694 -15.87 10.76 -6.61
C LYS A 694 -15.92 10.86 -8.14
N LEU A 695 -16.65 9.95 -8.81
CA LEU A 695 -16.80 10.00 -10.26
C LEU A 695 -17.62 11.20 -10.72
N ILE A 696 -18.67 11.56 -9.98
CA ILE A 696 -19.49 12.75 -10.27
C ILE A 696 -18.69 14.04 -10.06
N GLU A 697 -17.91 14.14 -8.98
CA GLU A 697 -17.05 15.29 -8.72
C GLU A 697 -16.06 15.51 -9.88
N LYS A 698 -15.44 14.42 -10.36
CA LYS A 698 -14.50 14.47 -11.49
C LYS A 698 -15.19 14.66 -12.84
N TYR A 699 -16.40 14.13 -13.00
CA TYR A 699 -17.16 14.12 -14.24
C TYR A 699 -18.66 14.45 -14.02
N PRO A 700 -19.01 15.73 -13.81
CA PRO A 700 -20.36 16.13 -13.39
C PRO A 700 -21.50 15.72 -14.34
N TRP A 701 -21.21 15.46 -15.62
CA TRP A 701 -22.19 15.03 -16.60
C TRP A 701 -22.78 13.63 -16.33
N MET A 702 -22.18 12.84 -15.44
CA MET A 702 -22.68 11.49 -15.11
C MET A 702 -23.90 11.47 -14.22
N GLU A 703 -24.03 12.46 -13.33
CA GLU A 703 -25.07 12.48 -12.30
C GLU A 703 -26.45 12.32 -12.94
N GLU A 704 -26.73 13.10 -14.00
CA GLU A 704 -28.01 13.04 -14.71
C GLU A 704 -28.23 11.69 -15.42
N LYS A 705 -27.16 11.01 -15.86
CA LYS A 705 -27.27 9.71 -16.55
C LYS A 705 -27.66 8.56 -15.62
N VAL A 706 -27.29 8.65 -14.35
CA VAL A 706 -27.51 7.58 -13.34
C VAL A 706 -28.43 8.01 -12.20
N LYS A 707 -29.03 9.20 -12.28
CA LYS A 707 -29.86 9.82 -11.25
C LYS A 707 -30.90 8.87 -10.65
N ALA A 708 -31.63 8.13 -11.50
CA ALA A 708 -32.65 7.18 -11.04
C ALA A 708 -32.08 6.04 -10.18
N LEU A 709 -30.85 5.58 -10.46
CA LEU A 709 -30.17 4.56 -9.65
C LEU A 709 -29.68 5.14 -8.32
N LEU A 710 -29.19 6.38 -8.31
CA LEU A 710 -28.78 7.07 -7.08
C LEU A 710 -29.98 7.32 -6.16
N GLU A 711 -31.11 7.79 -6.71
CA GLU A 711 -32.35 8.04 -5.98
C GLU A 711 -33.01 6.76 -5.43
N SER A 712 -32.75 5.62 -6.08
CA SER A 712 -33.20 4.29 -5.65
C SER A 712 -32.15 3.51 -4.86
N GLU A 713 -31.04 4.16 -4.47
CA GLU A 713 -29.97 3.59 -3.63
C GLU A 713 -29.25 2.37 -4.26
N GLN A 714 -29.32 2.23 -5.58
CA GLN A 714 -28.63 1.17 -6.34
C GLN A 714 -27.21 1.59 -6.74
N TYR A 715 -26.40 1.98 -5.75
CA TYR A 715 -25.09 2.61 -5.97
C TYR A 715 -24.09 1.72 -6.72
N LEU A 716 -24.09 0.41 -6.49
CA LEU A 716 -23.23 -0.52 -7.24
C LEU A 716 -23.56 -0.50 -8.73
N LEU A 717 -24.86 -0.60 -9.08
CA LEU A 717 -25.29 -0.55 -10.47
C LEU A 717 -25.02 0.83 -11.11
N ALA A 718 -25.22 1.91 -10.35
CA ALA A 718 -24.88 3.25 -10.80
C ALA A 718 -23.38 3.35 -11.13
N TYR A 719 -22.52 2.84 -10.24
CA TYR A 719 -21.08 2.82 -10.42
C TYR A 719 -20.64 2.01 -11.65
N GLU A 720 -21.17 0.80 -11.84
CA GLU A 720 -20.90 -0.02 -13.03
C GLU A 720 -21.32 0.70 -14.32
N GLN A 721 -22.46 1.36 -14.32
CA GLN A 721 -22.95 2.12 -15.47
C GLN A 721 -22.09 3.37 -15.74
N MET A 722 -21.62 4.07 -14.70
CA MET A 722 -20.69 5.20 -14.83
C MET A 722 -19.36 4.77 -15.47
N LYS A 723 -18.78 3.64 -15.01
CA LYS A 723 -17.56 3.08 -15.60
C LYS A 723 -17.73 2.78 -17.09
N HIS A 724 -18.87 2.18 -17.46
CA HIS A 724 -19.19 1.93 -18.87
C HIS A 724 -19.26 3.22 -19.69
N TYR A 725 -20.00 4.23 -19.22
CA TYR A 725 -20.07 5.53 -19.90
C TYR A 725 -18.71 6.21 -20.02
N LEU A 726 -17.86 6.10 -19.01
CA LEU A 726 -16.49 6.59 -19.09
C LEU A 726 -15.72 5.89 -20.19
N SER A 727 -15.76 4.57 -20.28
CA SER A 727 -15.06 3.85 -21.34
C SER A 727 -15.53 4.29 -22.72
N GLU A 728 -16.84 4.39 -22.93
CA GLU A 728 -17.38 4.86 -24.21
C GLU A 728 -16.91 6.29 -24.58
N ASN A 729 -16.84 7.18 -23.59
CA ASN A 729 -16.54 8.60 -23.82
C ASN A 729 -15.06 8.95 -23.78
N MET A 730 -14.22 8.17 -23.10
CA MET A 730 -12.81 8.49 -22.87
C MET A 730 -11.84 7.62 -23.67
N THR A 731 -12.25 6.43 -24.13
CA THR A 731 -11.36 5.53 -24.86
C THR A 731 -10.86 6.18 -26.17
N ALA A 732 -9.55 6.11 -26.34
CA ALA A 732 -8.82 6.62 -27.50
C ALA A 732 -7.93 5.55 -28.15
N ARG A 733 -7.83 4.36 -27.55
CA ARG A 733 -6.99 3.26 -28.00
C ARG A 733 -7.85 2.07 -28.38
N PHE A 734 -7.52 1.45 -29.50
CA PHE A 734 -8.33 0.42 -30.13
C PHE A 734 -7.45 -0.75 -30.56
N TYR A 735 -7.94 -1.97 -30.38
CA TYR A 735 -7.37 -3.18 -30.95
C TYR A 735 -8.30 -3.68 -32.06
N ILE A 736 -7.76 -3.78 -33.28
CA ILE A 736 -8.52 -4.01 -34.51
C ILE A 736 -7.91 -5.21 -35.23
N CYS A 737 -8.72 -6.23 -35.53
CA CYS A 737 -8.22 -7.45 -36.16
C CYS A 737 -8.61 -7.61 -37.62
N GLU A 738 -9.77 -7.10 -38.03
CA GLU A 738 -10.24 -7.12 -39.41
C GLU A 738 -10.82 -5.78 -39.83
N GLU A 739 -12.02 -5.45 -39.36
CA GLU A 739 -12.74 -4.24 -39.75
C GLU A 739 -13.69 -3.82 -38.65
N GLY A 740 -13.86 -2.51 -38.43
CA GLY A 740 -14.94 -1.98 -37.60
C GLY A 740 -14.92 -0.46 -37.45
N LYS A 741 -15.95 0.08 -36.80
CA LYS A 741 -16.09 1.51 -36.51
C LYS A 741 -15.39 1.87 -35.19
N LEU A 742 -14.75 3.02 -35.13
CA LEU A 742 -14.04 3.50 -33.93
C LEU A 742 -14.96 4.25 -32.94
N GLY A 743 -16.10 3.65 -32.58
CA GLY A 743 -16.99 4.18 -31.55
C GLY A 743 -17.43 5.62 -31.82
N LYS A 744 -17.06 6.55 -30.92
CA LYS A 744 -17.35 7.99 -31.04
C LYS A 744 -16.65 8.69 -32.19
N TYR A 745 -15.59 8.10 -32.75
CA TYR A 745 -14.85 8.69 -33.87
C TYR A 745 -15.51 8.30 -35.21
N PRO A 746 -15.64 9.23 -36.17
CA PRO A 746 -16.38 9.02 -37.42
C PRO A 746 -15.57 8.22 -38.47
N PHE A 747 -14.86 7.18 -38.03
CA PHE A 747 -14.00 6.35 -38.88
C PHE A 747 -14.42 4.88 -38.84
N THR A 748 -14.35 4.26 -40.01
CA THR A 748 -14.26 2.80 -40.15
C THR A 748 -12.83 2.46 -40.51
N VAL A 749 -12.24 1.48 -39.83
CA VAL A 749 -10.88 1.02 -40.09
C VAL A 749 -10.90 -0.44 -40.52
N THR A 750 -10.10 -0.78 -41.52
CA THR A 750 -9.87 -2.14 -42.00
C THR A 750 -8.37 -2.45 -41.96
N THR A 751 -7.99 -3.61 -41.45
CA THR A 751 -6.60 -4.03 -41.28
C THR A 751 -6.36 -5.42 -41.89
N THR A 752 -5.16 -5.66 -42.43
CA THR A 752 -4.79 -6.99 -42.97
C THR A 752 -4.23 -7.95 -41.93
N ALA A 753 -3.92 -7.45 -40.74
CA ALA A 753 -3.48 -8.19 -39.55
C ALA A 753 -3.88 -7.37 -38.31
N PRO A 754 -3.80 -7.92 -37.09
CA PRO A 754 -4.12 -7.17 -35.88
C PRO A 754 -3.25 -5.92 -35.68
N VAL A 755 -3.89 -4.81 -35.29
CA VAL A 755 -3.25 -3.51 -35.07
C VAL A 755 -3.82 -2.84 -33.82
N TYR A 756 -2.92 -2.25 -33.04
CA TYR A 756 -3.23 -1.29 -32.00
C TYR A 756 -3.26 0.11 -32.60
N LEU A 757 -4.35 0.83 -32.43
CA LEU A 757 -4.56 2.16 -33.00
C LEU A 757 -4.91 3.15 -31.90
N THR A 758 -4.17 4.24 -31.80
CA THR A 758 -4.48 5.36 -30.89
C THR A 758 -4.93 6.57 -31.69
N VAL A 759 -6.10 7.11 -31.35
CA VAL A 759 -6.65 8.34 -31.93
C VAL A 759 -6.59 9.46 -30.90
N SER A 760 -5.89 10.54 -31.21
CA SER A 760 -5.93 11.78 -30.43
C SER A 760 -6.51 12.90 -31.29
N SER A 761 -7.36 13.74 -30.71
CA SER A 761 -8.03 14.84 -31.42
C SER A 761 -7.64 16.17 -30.83
N GLU A 762 -7.26 17.10 -31.70
CA GLU A 762 -7.26 18.54 -31.46
C GLU A 762 -8.34 19.17 -32.37
N GLU A 763 -8.69 20.45 -32.16
CA GLU A 763 -9.70 21.10 -33.01
C GLU A 763 -9.35 20.95 -34.50
N HIS A 764 -10.18 20.19 -35.23
CA HIS A 764 -10.06 19.90 -36.67
C HIS A 764 -8.89 19.02 -37.15
N MET A 765 -8.07 18.48 -36.25
CA MET A 765 -6.95 17.59 -36.59
C MET A 765 -6.96 16.33 -35.72
N LEU A 766 -6.68 15.19 -36.36
CA LEU A 766 -6.60 13.90 -35.66
C LEU A 766 -5.22 13.28 -35.86
N THR A 767 -4.54 12.97 -34.78
CA THR A 767 -3.30 12.19 -34.83
C THR A 767 -3.64 10.73 -34.58
N VAL A 768 -3.31 9.88 -35.56
CA VAL A 768 -3.43 8.43 -35.50
C VAL A 768 -2.04 7.83 -35.36
N THR A 769 -1.84 7.01 -34.34
CA THR A 769 -0.63 6.20 -34.17
C THR A 769 -1.02 4.73 -34.23
N ALA A 770 -0.27 3.93 -34.96
CA ALA A 770 -0.53 2.50 -35.09
C ALA A 770 0.69 1.65 -34.72
N GLU A 771 0.44 0.49 -34.13
CA GLU A 771 1.45 -0.50 -33.79
C GLU A 771 0.94 -1.90 -34.15
N GLY A 772 1.80 -2.71 -34.76
CA GLY A 772 1.44 -4.04 -35.26
C GLY A 772 2.54 -4.59 -36.17
N ASN A 773 2.24 -5.69 -36.87
CA ASN A 773 3.21 -6.35 -37.73
C ASN A 773 3.64 -5.42 -38.90
N PRO A 774 4.95 -5.25 -39.16
CA PRO A 774 5.42 -4.50 -40.33
C PRO A 774 4.81 -5.05 -41.63
N GLY A 775 4.47 -4.16 -42.56
CA GLY A 775 3.81 -4.50 -43.82
C GLY A 775 2.28 -4.58 -43.73
N THR A 776 1.69 -4.57 -42.53
CA THR A 776 0.23 -4.54 -42.34
C THR A 776 -0.36 -3.27 -42.96
N MET A 777 -1.42 -3.43 -43.75
CA MET A 777 -2.16 -2.31 -44.32
C MET A 777 -3.28 -1.90 -43.37
N VAL A 778 -3.32 -0.62 -43.01
CA VAL A 778 -4.39 0.03 -42.24
C VAL A 778 -5.15 0.97 -43.17
N THR A 779 -6.38 0.63 -43.50
CA THR A 779 -7.26 1.44 -44.35
C THR A 779 -8.28 2.17 -43.49
N ILE A 780 -8.28 3.50 -43.55
CA ILE A 780 -9.15 4.38 -42.76
C ILE A 780 -10.15 5.03 -43.72
N CYS A 781 -11.44 4.87 -43.43
CA CYS A 781 -12.56 5.45 -44.17
C CYS A 781 -13.26 6.49 -43.31
N GLY A 782 -13.33 7.74 -43.78
CA GLY A 782 -13.96 8.86 -43.07
C GLY A 782 -15.31 9.24 -43.67
N GLN A 783 -16.25 9.72 -42.83
CA GLN A 783 -17.54 10.23 -43.31
C GLN A 783 -17.43 11.52 -44.14
N SER A 784 -16.40 12.32 -43.88
CA SER A 784 -15.96 13.44 -44.72
C SER A 784 -14.65 13.06 -45.41
N GLY A 785 -14.39 13.61 -46.61
CA GLY A 785 -13.09 13.41 -47.26
C GLY A 785 -11.93 13.77 -46.32
N LEU A 786 -10.82 13.04 -46.47
CA LEU A 786 -9.63 13.04 -45.65
C LEU A 786 -8.43 13.50 -46.47
N SER A 787 -7.46 14.08 -45.78
CA SER A 787 -6.09 14.29 -46.25
C SER A 787 -5.16 13.77 -45.15
N VAL A 788 -4.03 13.16 -45.55
CA VAL A 788 -3.11 12.51 -44.62
C VAL A 788 -1.70 13.05 -44.79
N CYS A 789 -1.11 13.43 -43.66
CA CYS A 789 0.28 13.84 -43.57
C CYS A 789 1.02 12.86 -42.66
N ALA A 790 2.16 12.32 -43.11
CA ALA A 790 3.04 11.53 -42.24
C ALA A 790 3.69 12.45 -41.20
N ALA A 791 3.56 12.09 -39.92
CA ALA A 791 4.12 12.83 -38.80
C ALA A 791 5.22 12.05 -38.05
N GLY A 792 5.47 10.81 -38.46
CA GLY A 792 6.50 9.93 -37.92
C GLY A 792 6.31 8.49 -38.39
N ILE A 793 7.16 7.58 -37.92
CA ILE A 793 7.00 6.13 -38.16
C ILE A 793 5.68 5.68 -37.53
N ASN A 794 4.80 5.10 -38.36
CA ASN A 794 3.46 4.66 -37.98
C ASN A 794 2.61 5.73 -37.26
N ARG A 795 2.87 7.01 -37.55
CA ARG A 795 2.14 8.15 -37.01
C ARG A 795 1.72 9.08 -38.13
N TRP A 796 0.42 9.38 -38.20
CA TRP A 796 -0.17 10.19 -39.26
C TRP A 796 -1.14 11.23 -38.70
N ILE A 797 -1.20 12.38 -39.36
CA ILE A 797 -2.17 13.44 -39.09
C ILE A 797 -3.24 13.37 -40.17
N LEU A 798 -4.49 13.19 -39.75
CA LEU A 798 -5.67 13.19 -40.60
C LEU A 798 -6.36 14.55 -40.48
N THR A 799 -6.59 15.22 -41.62
CA THR A 799 -7.34 16.48 -41.72
C THR A 799 -8.48 16.34 -42.72
N ARG A 800 -9.39 17.31 -42.76
CA ARG A 800 -10.43 17.38 -43.79
C ARG A 800 -9.79 17.53 -45.18
N GLY A 801 -10.24 16.72 -46.14
CA GLY A 801 -9.73 16.68 -47.51
C GLY A 801 -10.75 16.11 -48.49
N GLU A 802 -10.28 15.58 -49.62
CA GLU A 802 -11.12 15.08 -50.71
C GLU A 802 -11.20 13.54 -50.77
N GLN A 803 -10.29 12.82 -50.11
CA GLN A 803 -10.21 11.35 -50.20
C GLN A 803 -11.11 10.69 -49.17
N SER A 804 -12.14 9.94 -49.58
CA SER A 804 -13.00 9.22 -48.64
C SER A 804 -12.31 8.06 -47.91
N VAL A 805 -11.21 7.52 -48.49
CA VAL A 805 -10.48 6.35 -48.00
C VAL A 805 -8.98 6.59 -48.14
N VAL A 806 -8.20 6.21 -47.12
CA VAL A 806 -6.74 6.28 -47.14
C VAL A 806 -6.16 4.96 -46.62
N SER A 807 -5.16 4.41 -47.32
CA SER A 807 -4.46 3.19 -46.92
C SER A 807 -3.02 3.50 -46.50
N LEU A 808 -2.64 3.03 -45.31
CA LEU A 808 -1.37 3.31 -44.65
C LEU A 808 -0.68 1.98 -44.37
N GLN A 809 0.57 1.84 -44.78
CA GLN A 809 1.33 0.62 -44.51
C GLN A 809 2.16 0.80 -43.24
N LEU A 810 2.06 -0.13 -42.29
CA LEU A 810 2.93 -0.14 -41.12
C LEU A 810 4.38 -0.41 -41.52
N GLN A 811 5.26 0.48 -41.08
CA GLN A 811 6.69 0.36 -41.21
C GLN A 811 7.28 -0.35 -39.99
N LYS A 812 8.40 -1.04 -40.18
CA LYS A 812 9.17 -1.60 -39.07
C LYS A 812 9.67 -0.45 -38.20
N LYS A 813 9.35 -0.51 -36.90
CA LYS A 813 9.90 0.38 -35.90
C LYS A 813 11.14 -0.31 -35.31
N ASN A 814 12.32 0.25 -35.54
CA ASN A 814 13.54 -0.22 -34.88
C ASN A 814 13.57 0.42 -33.48
N ASP A 815 13.44 -0.40 -32.44
CA ASP A 815 13.43 0.05 -31.05
C ASP A 815 14.85 0.25 -30.48
N PHE A 816 15.88 -0.14 -31.22
CA PHE A 816 17.29 0.05 -30.85
C PHE A 816 18.00 1.05 -31.77
N PRO A 817 18.99 1.80 -31.25
CA PRO A 817 19.88 2.61 -32.09
C PRO A 817 20.74 1.74 -33.02
N GLU A 818 21.27 2.31 -34.11
CA GLU A 818 22.18 1.63 -35.05
C GLU A 818 23.49 1.15 -34.41
N GLY A 819 23.85 1.72 -33.26
CA GLY A 819 24.92 1.22 -32.42
C GLY A 819 24.84 1.79 -31.02
N PHE A 820 25.41 1.08 -30.06
CA PHE A 820 25.44 1.52 -28.67
C PHE A 820 26.63 0.92 -27.89
N VAL A 821 26.88 1.49 -26.73
CA VAL A 821 27.86 0.97 -25.75
C VAL A 821 27.10 0.53 -24.50
N GLY A 822 27.48 -0.62 -23.94
CA GLY A 822 26.89 -1.16 -22.72
C GLY A 822 27.83 -2.09 -21.98
N GLN A 823 27.30 -2.75 -20.95
CA GLN A 823 27.97 -3.80 -20.20
C GLN A 823 27.32 -5.14 -20.53
N PHE A 824 28.14 -6.12 -20.93
CA PHE A 824 27.70 -7.49 -21.14
C PHE A 824 27.46 -8.21 -19.81
N LYS A 825 26.36 -8.96 -19.70
CA LYS A 825 26.06 -9.77 -18.50
C LYS A 825 26.33 -11.26 -18.74
N HIS A 826 25.62 -11.85 -19.69
CA HIS A 826 25.74 -13.25 -20.06
C HIS A 826 25.07 -13.52 -21.41
N TRP A 827 25.29 -14.73 -21.95
CA TRP A 827 24.59 -15.22 -23.14
C TRP A 827 23.27 -15.90 -22.74
N ASP A 828 22.22 -15.68 -23.53
CA ASP A 828 20.92 -16.35 -23.44
C ASP A 828 20.59 -16.99 -24.80
N GLY A 829 21.01 -18.24 -24.98
CA GLY A 829 20.91 -18.94 -26.26
C GLY A 829 21.68 -18.22 -27.37
N ASN A 830 20.95 -17.71 -28.38
CA ASN A 830 21.50 -16.93 -29.49
C ASN A 830 21.46 -15.42 -29.29
N SER A 831 21.26 -14.97 -28.05
CA SER A 831 21.16 -13.57 -27.68
C SER A 831 22.16 -13.20 -26.58
N ALA A 832 22.43 -11.91 -26.44
CA ALA A 832 23.22 -11.35 -25.34
C ALA A 832 22.32 -10.60 -24.37
N VAL A 833 22.51 -10.78 -23.06
CA VAL A 833 21.90 -9.92 -22.04
C VAL A 833 22.84 -8.76 -21.74
N VAL A 834 22.33 -7.54 -21.89
CA VAL A 834 23.14 -6.31 -21.87
C VAL A 834 22.48 -5.25 -20.98
N GLN A 835 23.31 -4.45 -20.31
CA GLN A 835 22.91 -3.24 -19.58
C GLN A 835 23.50 -2.00 -20.27
N SER A 836 22.77 -0.88 -20.28
CA SER A 836 23.24 0.37 -20.88
C SER A 836 22.91 1.56 -20.00
N GLN A 837 23.79 2.57 -19.96
CA GLN A 837 23.55 3.84 -19.30
C GLN A 837 22.73 4.80 -20.19
N ASP A 838 22.47 4.47 -21.46
CA ASP A 838 21.52 5.21 -22.30
C ASP A 838 20.07 4.76 -22.02
N MET A 839 19.62 4.98 -20.79
CA MET A 839 18.31 4.54 -20.32
C MET A 839 17.16 4.97 -21.24
N PRO A 840 17.10 6.20 -21.79
CA PRO A 840 16.06 6.60 -22.74
C PRO A 840 16.02 5.74 -24.01
N ALA A 841 17.17 5.42 -24.62
CA ALA A 841 17.23 4.61 -25.83
C ALA A 841 16.71 3.18 -25.60
N PHE A 842 16.86 2.65 -24.38
CA PHE A 842 16.46 1.30 -24.01
C PHE A 842 15.20 1.24 -23.15
N ARG A 843 14.34 2.28 -23.22
CA ARG A 843 13.05 2.36 -22.50
C ARG A 843 13.18 2.09 -21.00
N TYR A 844 14.32 2.49 -20.44
CA TYR A 844 14.66 2.42 -19.02
C TYR A 844 14.62 1.00 -18.45
N GLN A 845 14.83 -0.02 -19.29
CA GLN A 845 14.97 -1.39 -18.83
C GLN A 845 16.30 -1.55 -18.07
N SER A 846 16.28 -2.25 -16.94
CA SER A 846 17.51 -2.59 -16.18
C SER A 846 18.49 -3.43 -17.00
N GLN A 847 17.95 -4.25 -17.90
CA GLN A 847 18.66 -5.09 -18.85
C GLN A 847 17.74 -5.42 -20.04
N PHE A 848 18.33 -5.67 -21.20
CA PHE A 848 17.61 -6.10 -22.40
C PHE A 848 18.33 -7.24 -23.11
N THR A 849 17.57 -8.04 -23.85
CA THR A 849 18.08 -9.13 -24.69
C THR A 849 18.36 -8.59 -26.09
N LEU A 850 19.62 -8.64 -26.51
CA LEU A 850 20.08 -8.28 -27.85
C LEU A 850 20.17 -9.55 -28.71
N GLU A 851 19.40 -9.61 -29.79
CA GLU A 851 19.50 -10.69 -30.78
C GLU A 851 20.79 -10.58 -31.59
N ILE A 852 21.42 -11.72 -31.88
CA ILE A 852 22.70 -11.79 -32.58
C ILE A 852 22.49 -12.46 -33.93
N GLY A 853 22.94 -11.80 -35.00
CA GLY A 853 22.88 -12.36 -36.34
C GLY A 853 23.73 -13.64 -36.47
N GLU A 854 23.30 -14.57 -37.32
CA GLU A 854 23.98 -15.85 -37.53
C GLU A 854 25.47 -15.71 -37.90
N ASN A 855 25.84 -14.62 -38.55
CA ASN A 855 27.21 -14.31 -38.98
C ASN A 855 27.80 -13.10 -38.24
N ALA A 856 27.34 -12.80 -37.03
CA ALA A 856 27.83 -11.67 -36.28
C ALA A 856 29.32 -11.83 -35.94
N GLU A 857 30.10 -10.77 -36.14
CA GLU A 857 31.51 -10.77 -35.79
C GLU A 857 31.70 -10.47 -34.30
N ILE A 858 32.36 -11.36 -33.57
CA ILE A 858 32.64 -11.22 -32.14
C ILE A 858 34.12 -10.97 -31.95
N TRP A 859 34.44 -9.86 -31.28
CA TRP A 859 35.80 -9.39 -31.07
C TRP A 859 36.08 -9.13 -29.60
N LEU A 860 37.26 -9.50 -29.09
CA LEU A 860 37.70 -9.21 -27.73
C LEU A 860 39.05 -8.48 -27.74
N LYS A 861 39.19 -7.48 -26.86
CA LYS A 861 40.50 -6.94 -26.47
C LYS A 861 40.59 -6.78 -24.96
N HIS A 862 41.79 -6.90 -24.43
CA HIS A 862 42.12 -6.32 -23.12
C HIS A 862 42.27 -4.81 -23.27
N GLU A 863 41.88 -4.01 -22.28
CA GLU A 863 41.93 -2.53 -22.35
C GLU A 863 43.30 -2.00 -22.79
N LYS A 864 44.39 -2.66 -22.35
CA LYS A 864 45.78 -2.27 -22.68
C LYS A 864 46.23 -2.71 -24.08
N SER A 865 45.49 -3.58 -24.74
CA SER A 865 45.79 -4.07 -26.09
C SER A 865 45.29 -3.07 -27.14
N LYS A 866 46.10 -2.85 -28.18
CA LYS A 866 45.75 -1.94 -29.29
C LYS A 866 44.79 -2.54 -30.31
N GLU A 867 44.75 -3.86 -30.41
CA GLU A 867 44.02 -4.58 -31.46
C GLU A 867 42.93 -5.47 -30.85
N PHE A 868 41.78 -5.47 -31.51
CA PHE A 868 40.72 -6.44 -31.28
C PHE A 868 41.05 -7.74 -32.00
N LEU A 869 40.90 -8.87 -31.32
CA LEU A 869 41.09 -10.20 -31.89
C LEU A 869 39.73 -10.92 -32.00
N PRO A 870 39.52 -11.77 -33.03
CA PRO A 870 38.32 -12.59 -33.11
C PRO A 870 38.19 -13.43 -31.85
N ALA A 871 36.99 -13.50 -31.27
CA ALA A 871 36.74 -14.23 -30.03
C ALA A 871 35.49 -15.10 -30.13
N SER A 872 35.49 -16.20 -29.39
CA SER A 872 34.32 -17.06 -29.20
C SER A 872 33.44 -16.59 -28.04
N ARG A 873 32.20 -17.07 -27.98
CA ARG A 873 31.26 -16.74 -26.90
C ARG A 873 31.81 -17.12 -25.51
N ASP A 874 32.52 -18.25 -25.40
CA ASP A 874 33.07 -18.77 -24.13
C ASP A 874 34.20 -17.91 -23.57
N GLU A 875 34.83 -17.06 -24.40
CA GLU A 875 35.91 -16.17 -23.99
C GLU A 875 35.39 -14.85 -23.40
N ILE A 876 34.11 -14.52 -23.61
CA ILE A 876 33.49 -13.28 -23.13
C ILE A 876 32.95 -13.50 -21.72
N ALA A 877 33.26 -12.57 -20.81
CA ALA A 877 32.88 -12.68 -19.41
C ALA A 877 31.96 -11.53 -19.00
N GLY A 878 31.00 -11.81 -18.13
CA GLY A 878 30.11 -10.78 -17.58
C GLY A 878 30.89 -9.64 -16.94
N GLY A 879 30.51 -8.39 -17.23
CA GLY A 879 31.22 -7.17 -16.84
C GLY A 879 32.11 -6.56 -17.92
N ASP A 880 32.37 -7.27 -19.04
CA ASP A 880 33.09 -6.70 -20.17
C ASP A 880 32.27 -5.57 -20.84
N MET A 881 32.93 -4.49 -21.27
CA MET A 881 32.28 -3.41 -22.02
C MET A 881 31.98 -3.91 -23.43
N LEU A 882 30.75 -3.72 -23.90
CA LEU A 882 30.28 -4.08 -25.23
C LEU A 882 30.05 -2.81 -26.07
N GLU A 883 30.65 -2.76 -27.26
CA GLU A 883 30.26 -1.87 -28.34
C GLU A 883 29.56 -2.71 -29.42
N ALA A 884 28.27 -2.44 -29.65
CA ALA A 884 27.46 -3.19 -30.61
C ALA A 884 27.09 -2.33 -31.82
N GLU A 885 27.20 -2.90 -33.02
CA GLU A 885 26.63 -2.36 -34.26
C GLU A 885 25.43 -3.22 -34.65
N LEU A 886 24.32 -2.56 -34.99
CA LEU A 886 23.04 -3.19 -35.26
C LEU A 886 22.58 -2.86 -36.67
N SER A 887 22.10 -3.87 -37.38
CA SER A 887 21.35 -3.72 -38.62
C SER A 887 19.93 -4.20 -38.39
N ASP A 888 18.95 -3.31 -38.56
CA ASP A 888 17.53 -3.63 -38.36
C ASP A 888 17.20 -4.23 -36.97
N GLY A 889 17.92 -3.78 -35.93
CA GLY A 889 17.77 -4.22 -34.54
C GLY A 889 18.49 -5.53 -34.19
N ILE A 890 19.21 -6.15 -35.13
CA ILE A 890 19.99 -7.37 -34.93
C ILE A 890 21.47 -7.00 -34.87
N ALA A 891 22.20 -7.50 -33.88
CA ALA A 891 23.62 -7.25 -33.75
C ALA A 891 24.42 -7.97 -34.86
N THR A 892 25.21 -7.20 -35.61
CA THR A 892 26.08 -7.70 -36.68
C THR A 892 27.55 -7.66 -36.30
N VAL A 893 27.95 -6.75 -35.42
CA VAL A 893 29.31 -6.66 -34.86
C VAL A 893 29.24 -6.42 -33.37
N LEU A 894 29.98 -7.21 -32.60
CA LEU A 894 30.07 -7.13 -31.14
C LEU A 894 31.55 -7.00 -30.74
N ARG A 895 31.94 -5.85 -30.18
CA ARG A 895 33.31 -5.60 -29.73
C ARG A 895 33.35 -5.50 -28.21
N PHE A 896 34.08 -6.41 -27.58
CA PHE A 896 34.21 -6.53 -26.14
C PHE A 896 35.56 -5.99 -25.65
N THR A 897 35.54 -5.15 -24.62
CA THR A 897 36.75 -4.67 -23.94
C THR A 897 36.77 -5.12 -22.49
N ARG A 898 37.81 -5.86 -22.11
CA ARG A 898 38.01 -6.36 -20.74
C ARG A 898 38.98 -5.46 -19.95
N GLY A 899 38.49 -4.93 -18.84
CA GLY A 899 39.31 -4.21 -17.85
C GLY A 899 39.87 -5.15 -16.78
N GLU A 900 41.19 -5.19 -16.65
CA GLU A 900 41.89 -5.86 -15.54
C GLU A 900 43.17 -5.10 -15.21
N CYS A 901 43.42 -4.87 -13.92
CA CYS A 901 44.70 -4.38 -13.44
C CYS A 901 45.14 -5.08 -12.16
N ARG A 902 46.45 -5.02 -11.89
CA ARG A 902 47.09 -5.55 -10.68
C ARG A 902 47.87 -4.43 -10.06
N GLY A 903 47.88 -4.34 -8.74
CA GLY A 903 48.55 -3.24 -8.05
C GLY A 903 48.54 -3.35 -6.55
N GLU A 904 49.19 -2.38 -5.93
CA GLU A 904 49.21 -2.16 -4.48
C GLU A 904 48.16 -1.11 -4.10
N ILE A 905 47.36 -1.37 -3.08
CA ILE A 905 46.38 -0.40 -2.55
C ILE A 905 47.12 0.77 -1.90
N LEU A 906 46.86 1.98 -2.39
CA LEU A 906 47.34 3.22 -1.79
C LEU A 906 46.37 3.75 -0.73
N SER A 907 45.07 3.66 -0.98
CA SER A 907 44.04 4.13 -0.06
C SER A 907 42.71 3.42 -0.28
N VAL A 908 41.94 3.30 0.79
CA VAL A 908 40.54 2.86 0.79
C VAL A 908 39.69 4.01 1.33
N THR A 909 38.74 4.48 0.54
CA THR A 909 37.73 5.46 0.95
C THR A 909 36.45 4.70 1.27
N PRO A 910 35.96 4.72 2.50
CA PRO A 910 34.77 3.98 2.85
C PRO A 910 33.51 4.70 2.36
N MET A 911 32.39 3.97 2.40
CA MET A 911 31.05 4.48 2.15
C MET A 911 30.70 5.70 3.03
N GLU A 912 29.96 6.66 2.48
CA GLU A 912 29.49 7.87 3.18
C GLU A 912 28.00 8.10 2.90
N PHE A 913 27.26 8.52 3.93
CA PHE A 913 25.79 8.56 3.92
C PHE A 913 25.21 9.96 4.20
N VAL A 914 25.91 10.78 4.99
CA VAL A 914 25.30 11.95 5.67
C VAL A 914 25.76 13.27 5.05
N CYS A 915 27.07 13.43 4.87
CA CYS A 915 27.63 14.66 4.31
C CYS A 915 27.71 14.62 2.79
N ALA A 916 27.87 13.43 2.24
CA ALA A 916 27.79 13.08 0.84
C ALA A 916 27.20 11.66 0.75
N SER A 917 26.58 11.31 -0.37
CA SER A 917 26.11 9.93 -0.60
C SER A 917 27.00 9.30 -1.66
N HIS A 918 27.87 8.36 -1.27
CA HIS A 918 28.72 7.65 -2.21
C HIS A 918 29.09 6.24 -1.72
N ASN A 919 29.36 5.36 -2.69
CA ASN A 919 29.92 4.03 -2.47
C ASN A 919 31.34 4.10 -1.90
N SER A 920 31.93 2.92 -1.62
CA SER A 920 33.34 2.86 -1.26
C SER A 920 34.24 2.95 -2.49
N PHE A 921 35.48 3.39 -2.32
CA PHE A 921 36.49 3.46 -3.37
C PHE A 921 37.81 2.85 -2.94
N ILE A 922 38.54 2.29 -3.89
CA ILE A 922 39.94 1.90 -3.70
C ILE A 922 40.82 2.64 -4.70
N THR A 923 42.00 3.06 -4.27
CA THR A 923 43.01 3.64 -5.16
C THR A 923 44.23 2.73 -5.17
N LEU A 924 44.69 2.36 -6.36
CA LEU A 924 45.82 1.45 -6.59
C LEU A 924 46.98 2.18 -7.25
N LEU A 925 48.19 1.81 -6.87
CA LEU A 925 49.37 1.92 -7.73
C LEU A 925 49.45 0.62 -8.55
N THR A 926 49.08 0.69 -9.82
CA THR A 926 49.10 -0.45 -10.72
C THR A 926 50.54 -0.85 -11.09
N ASP A 927 50.75 -2.11 -11.46
CA ASP A 927 52.08 -2.66 -11.80
C ASP A 927 52.77 -1.96 -12.98
N ASP A 928 52.03 -1.21 -13.79
CA ASP A 928 52.55 -0.34 -14.86
C ASP A 928 52.82 1.10 -14.40
N GLY A 929 52.77 1.37 -13.10
CA GLY A 929 53.15 2.64 -12.48
C GLY A 929 52.07 3.72 -12.55
N GLN A 930 50.82 3.39 -12.88
CA GLN A 930 49.71 4.35 -12.88
C GLN A 930 48.97 4.34 -11.54
N VAL A 931 48.37 5.48 -11.19
CA VAL A 931 47.45 5.58 -10.06
C VAL A 931 46.03 5.53 -10.61
N ARG A 932 45.24 4.52 -10.22
CA ARG A 932 43.83 4.36 -10.63
C ARG A 932 42.93 4.23 -9.43
N SER A 933 41.72 4.78 -9.52
CA SER A 933 40.70 4.66 -8.49
C SER A 933 39.48 3.94 -9.03
N PHE A 934 38.95 3.00 -8.25
CA PHE A 934 37.79 2.19 -8.61
C PHE A 934 36.69 2.34 -7.57
N GLU A 935 35.46 2.53 -8.05
CA GLU A 935 34.25 2.46 -7.24
C GLU A 935 33.88 1.00 -6.95
N ILE A 936 33.53 0.73 -5.69
CA ILE A 936 33.06 -0.58 -5.21
C ILE A 936 31.56 -0.45 -4.93
N GLY A 937 30.76 -0.81 -5.93
CA GLY A 937 29.31 -0.95 -5.80
C GLY A 937 28.88 -2.36 -5.39
N ARG A 938 27.56 -2.54 -5.18
CA ARG A 938 26.93 -3.80 -4.76
C ARG A 938 27.41 -5.03 -5.53
N GLU A 939 27.52 -4.92 -6.84
CA GLU A 939 27.81 -6.06 -7.71
C GLU A 939 29.29 -6.47 -7.72
N CYS A 940 30.15 -5.74 -7.02
CA CYS A 940 31.57 -6.06 -6.90
C CYS A 940 31.78 -7.33 -6.06
N ALA A 941 32.30 -8.39 -6.68
CA ALA A 941 32.63 -9.61 -5.98
C ALA A 941 33.94 -9.45 -5.17
N LEU A 942 33.84 -9.56 -3.84
CA LEU A 942 34.99 -9.51 -2.92
C LEU A 942 35.55 -10.93 -2.70
N GLN A 943 36.65 -11.25 -3.38
CA GLN A 943 37.25 -12.60 -3.44
C GLN A 943 38.61 -12.66 -2.73
N TYR A 944 38.63 -12.37 -1.43
CA TYR A 944 39.82 -12.44 -0.58
C TYR A 944 39.43 -12.73 0.86
N SER A 945 40.36 -13.26 1.66
CA SER A 945 40.09 -13.73 3.03
C SER A 945 39.80 -12.63 4.06
N GLY A 946 40.05 -11.36 3.73
CA GLY A 946 39.84 -10.21 4.60
C GLY A 946 38.41 -9.64 4.59
N ALA A 947 37.60 -9.95 3.58
CA ALA A 947 36.24 -9.41 3.48
C ALA A 947 35.32 -9.99 4.56
N SER A 948 34.65 -9.14 5.34
CA SER A 948 33.76 -9.59 6.43
C SER A 948 32.39 -10.06 5.95
N ALA A 949 32.03 -9.77 4.69
CA ALA A 949 30.82 -10.26 4.04
C ALA A 949 31.10 -10.59 2.56
N GLY A 950 30.27 -11.45 1.97
CA GLY A 950 30.37 -11.82 0.56
C GLY A 950 29.91 -10.73 -0.43
N ASP A 951 29.24 -9.68 0.06
CA ASP A 951 28.78 -8.52 -0.70
C ASP A 951 29.16 -7.23 0.04
N SER A 952 29.65 -6.24 -0.71
CA SER A 952 29.98 -4.88 -0.27
C SER A 952 28.88 -4.16 0.51
N LEU A 953 27.59 -4.43 0.25
CA LEU A 953 26.47 -3.82 0.97
C LEU A 953 26.45 -4.21 2.45
N CYS A 954 26.89 -5.42 2.76
CA CYS A 954 26.86 -5.98 4.12
C CYS A 954 28.13 -5.64 4.91
N CYS A 955 29.14 -5.06 4.26
CA CYS A 955 30.44 -4.76 4.86
C CYS A 955 30.41 -3.50 5.74
N GLY A 956 29.47 -2.57 5.55
CA GLY A 956 29.47 -1.29 6.26
C GLY A 956 30.77 -0.48 6.03
N LYS A 957 31.04 0.52 6.88
CA LYS A 957 32.18 1.44 6.72
C LYS A 957 33.55 0.76 6.87
N GLU A 958 33.64 -0.33 7.64
CA GLU A 958 34.91 -0.97 8.03
C GLU A 958 35.07 -2.42 7.51
N GLY A 959 34.04 -3.05 6.95
CA GLY A 959 34.03 -4.49 6.63
C GLY A 959 34.59 -4.88 5.26
N LEU A 960 35.10 -3.93 4.47
CA LEU A 960 35.79 -4.28 3.24
C LEU A 960 37.05 -5.10 3.54
N GLY A 961 37.71 -4.91 4.68
CA GLY A 961 38.92 -5.66 5.03
C GLY A 961 40.04 -5.52 4.00
N LEU A 962 40.09 -4.38 3.32
CA LEU A 962 41.15 -3.96 2.42
C LEU A 962 42.01 -2.93 3.14
N GLU A 963 43.32 -3.13 3.12
CA GLU A 963 44.27 -2.26 3.79
C GLU A 963 45.26 -1.64 2.79
N PRO A 964 45.76 -0.42 3.05
CA PRO A 964 46.91 0.10 2.32
C PRO A 964 48.08 -0.90 2.31
N SER A 965 48.82 -0.92 1.21
CA SER A 965 49.89 -1.87 0.90
C SER A 965 49.50 -3.32 0.62
N GLN A 966 48.21 -3.68 0.67
CA GLN A 966 47.74 -4.97 0.17
C GLN A 966 47.82 -5.01 -1.36
N ARG A 967 48.24 -6.15 -1.92
CA ARG A 967 48.25 -6.38 -3.37
C ARG A 967 47.00 -7.11 -3.82
N VAL A 968 46.35 -6.57 -4.86
CA VAL A 968 45.07 -7.07 -5.36
C VAL A 968 45.03 -7.12 -6.89
N ILE A 969 44.13 -7.93 -7.41
CA ILE A 969 43.71 -7.93 -8.81
C ILE A 969 42.32 -7.30 -8.87
N VAL A 970 42.14 -6.29 -9.71
CA VAL A 970 40.84 -5.64 -9.93
C VAL A 970 40.41 -5.86 -11.36
N ARG A 971 39.29 -6.57 -11.51
CA ARG A 971 38.54 -6.62 -12.76
C ARG A 971 37.49 -5.51 -12.72
N TYR A 972 37.35 -4.74 -13.79
CA TYR A 972 36.43 -3.60 -13.86
C TYR A 972 35.81 -3.50 -15.25
N CYS A 973 34.71 -2.76 -15.34
CA CYS A 973 34.07 -2.44 -16.61
C CYS A 973 34.68 -1.13 -17.17
N PRO A 974 35.32 -1.14 -18.35
CA PRO A 974 35.84 0.09 -18.98
C PRO A 974 34.74 1.06 -19.47
N TYR A 975 33.47 0.71 -19.31
CA TYR A 975 32.35 1.54 -19.71
C TYR A 975 32.25 2.78 -18.82
N GLN A 976 32.81 3.89 -19.29
CA GLN A 976 32.77 5.16 -18.60
C GLN A 976 31.61 6.04 -19.11
N THR A 977 30.99 6.73 -18.16
CA THR A 977 30.04 7.81 -18.42
C THR A 977 30.56 9.08 -17.76
N HIS A 978 30.16 10.24 -18.29
CA HIS A 978 30.78 11.52 -17.99
C HIS A 978 30.81 11.82 -16.47
N GLY A 979 32.00 11.71 -15.86
CA GLY A 979 32.27 12.18 -14.50
C GLY A 979 32.24 11.13 -13.38
N ARG A 980 31.98 9.84 -13.67
CA ARG A 980 32.06 8.73 -12.69
C ARG A 980 33.39 7.98 -12.80
N MET A 981 33.84 7.39 -11.68
CA MET A 981 35.01 6.52 -11.65
C MET A 981 34.71 5.17 -12.28
N GLU A 982 35.76 4.41 -12.59
CA GLU A 982 35.62 3.05 -13.11
C GLU A 982 35.08 2.11 -12.03
N ARG A 983 34.20 1.20 -12.43
CA ARG A 983 33.49 0.34 -11.48
C ARG A 983 34.11 -1.04 -11.42
N ALA A 984 34.51 -1.44 -10.21
CA ALA A 984 35.09 -2.76 -9.97
C ALA A 984 34.01 -3.84 -10.06
N ILE A 985 34.25 -4.86 -10.89
CA ILE A 985 33.43 -6.06 -11.02
C ILE A 985 33.88 -7.13 -10.02
N SER A 986 35.18 -7.23 -9.76
CA SER A 986 35.70 -8.10 -8.70
C SER A 986 37.05 -7.60 -8.19
N ILE A 987 37.30 -7.84 -6.91
CA ILE A 987 38.58 -7.62 -6.25
C ILE A 987 39.02 -8.95 -5.66
N SER A 988 40.19 -9.45 -6.06
CA SER A 988 40.73 -10.70 -5.52
C SER A 988 42.14 -10.52 -4.98
N SER A 989 42.52 -11.41 -4.05
CA SER A 989 43.90 -11.50 -3.58
C SER A 989 44.81 -11.88 -4.73
N GLN A 990 45.94 -11.19 -4.86
CA GLN A 990 46.99 -11.57 -5.81
C GLN A 990 47.70 -12.86 -5.39
#